data_AF-A0A6G2KE11-F1
#
_entry.id   AF-A0A6G2KE11-F1
#
_cell.length_a   1.000
_cell.length_b   1.000
_cell.length_c   1.000
_cell.angle_alpha   90.00
_cell.angle_beta   90.00
_cell.angle_gamma   90.00
#
_symmetry.space_group_name_H-M   'P 1'
#
loop_
_entity.id
_entity.type
_entity.pdbx_description
1 polymer ?
#
loop_
_entity_poly.entity_id
_entity_poly.type
_entity_poly.pdbx_seq_one_letter_code
_entity_poly.pdbx_strand_id
1 'polypeptide(L)'
;MLGFCIAVFAVVFSVPLGSVHADSDIDKDGVDDSVDKCPNLQEDYLGALDGCPSEYVPWYDEDGDGIEDGVDQCPDQKERYNQFQDEDGCPDTVPGAGEFGLPDSDQDGIVDLIDLCPTQAENYNGIEDSDGCPDDYIISNDLDQDGIPDAIDECPSLDEVYNRYMDSDGCPDELQDPRMIDTDDDGVPDIFDFCVNERETINNYRDADGCPDFTNGGVFMDKDADGVADRYDICPNESETINHYADYDGCPDSLPDIRGPPGDADGDQIPDGVDECPLKPERYNQHQDADGCPDIPPYKSVLDVDRDGVVDSQDECINAPETYNYFEDTDGCPDFVGEEFVIPDSDNDTIDDLNDHCPTQAEIFNNVYDHDGCPDSVNTPDRDHDGLPDSIDACPLLRETYNHIQDDDGCPEEDLGLGFLDFDDDRVSDLDDKCPTQPETHNGYLDADGCPDSLLADGDADGIPDTIDQCPTTAEVWNQFFDSDGCPDAPGEPDTDFDGIIDSMDECPTERERFNSYQDEDGCPDFEPFIIDYDTDFDGIPNSIDDCPLVPENYNGYQDEDGCTDTRLDGSTVPDSDGDGIIDYADLCPTRAETFNGVLDFDGCPDHYNVTRDRDFDGVIDDIDQCPLVAEVYNRYQDADGCPDVIHESLVVDSDNDGIDDRDDLCPLQPEIYNGFEDTDGCPDTDERLPDADGDGVPDVLDLCPSHNEVWNRYLDLDGCPDEVPNIAHPNDTDDDGLPDNIDMCPTEKEVWNKYEDADGCPDIVPEQSRYKHDLDLDGILNSEDSCPLEAEDYDGVEDADGCPDP
;
A
#
# COMPACT_ATOMS: atom_id res chain seq x y z
N MET A 1 -75.43 -70.90 35.78
CA MET A 1 -76.74 -70.22 35.81
C MET A 1 -76.49 -68.74 35.67
N LEU A 2 -77.07 -68.15 34.62
CA LEU A 2 -77.36 -66.72 34.38
C LEU A 2 -76.16 -65.76 34.56
N GLY A 3 -75.58 -65.23 33.49
CA GLY A 3 -76.27 -64.42 32.49
C GLY A 3 -76.08 -62.95 32.88
N PHE A 4 -74.84 -62.46 32.72
CA PHE A 4 -74.43 -61.10 33.04
C PHE A 4 -74.95 -60.15 31.94
N CYS A 5 -76.14 -59.60 32.16
CA CYS A 5 -76.65 -58.43 31.45
C CYS A 5 -77.08 -57.42 32.51
N ILE A 6 -76.23 -56.42 32.80
CA ILE A 6 -76.65 -55.21 33.50
C ILE A 6 -76.53 -54.06 32.51
N ALA A 7 -77.71 -53.56 32.16
CA ALA A 7 -77.93 -52.41 31.31
C ALA A 7 -77.32 -51.16 31.93
N VAL A 8 -76.53 -50.42 31.15
CA VAL A 8 -76.27 -49.00 31.40
C VAL A 8 -76.66 -48.24 30.15
N PHE A 9 -77.49 -47.24 30.38
CA PHE A 9 -78.03 -46.31 29.41
C PHE A 9 -76.90 -45.62 28.63
N ALA A 10 -76.99 -45.68 27.30
CA ALA A 10 -76.29 -44.77 26.42
C ALA A 10 -76.89 -43.36 26.57
N VAL A 11 -76.06 -42.42 27.01
CA VAL A 11 -76.23 -41.00 26.71
C VAL A 11 -74.96 -40.59 25.99
N VAL A 12 -75.09 -40.34 24.68
CA VAL A 12 -74.06 -39.71 23.86
C VAL A 12 -74.04 -38.24 24.27
N PHE A 13 -73.03 -37.84 25.04
CA PHE A 13 -72.64 -36.46 25.22
C PHE A 13 -71.40 -36.21 24.37
N SER A 14 -71.50 -35.30 23.41
CA SER A 14 -70.38 -34.71 22.71
C SER A 14 -69.64 -33.76 23.64
N VAL A 15 -68.36 -34.00 23.92
CA VAL A 15 -67.36 -33.01 24.40
C VAL A 15 -65.98 -33.52 23.93
N PRO A 16 -65.05 -32.65 23.51
CA PRO A 16 -63.99 -32.96 22.56
C PRO A 16 -62.83 -33.68 23.24
N LEU A 17 -62.05 -34.41 22.43
CA LEU A 17 -60.70 -34.81 22.79
C LEU A 17 -59.90 -33.52 22.98
N GLY A 18 -59.75 -33.11 24.24
CA GLY A 18 -58.77 -32.12 24.62
C GLY A 18 -57.40 -32.75 24.45
N SER A 19 -56.65 -32.20 23.51
CA SER A 19 -55.20 -32.31 23.40
C SER A 19 -54.56 -32.24 24.77
N VAL A 20 -53.79 -33.27 25.11
CA VAL A 20 -52.62 -33.05 25.95
C VAL A 20 -51.66 -32.34 25.00
N HIS A 21 -51.63 -31.00 25.08
CA HIS A 21 -50.56 -30.23 24.45
C HIS A 21 -49.28 -30.62 25.21
N ALA A 22 -48.28 -31.09 24.46
CA ALA A 22 -46.89 -30.85 24.86
C ALA A 22 -46.72 -29.33 24.98
N ASP A 23 -46.02 -28.89 26.01
CA ASP A 23 -45.95 -27.46 26.35
C ASP A 23 -44.96 -26.69 25.45
N SER A 24 -44.19 -27.39 24.61
CA SER A 24 -43.44 -26.83 23.47
C SER A 24 -43.08 -27.97 22.50
N ASP A 25 -43.66 -27.92 21.30
CA ASP A 25 -43.43 -28.82 20.15
C ASP A 25 -43.71 -27.91 18.94
N ILE A 26 -42.68 -27.16 18.52
CA ILE A 26 -42.81 -26.00 17.63
C ILE A 26 -43.27 -26.43 16.23
N ASP A 27 -42.72 -27.53 15.71
CA ASP A 27 -42.96 -28.03 14.36
C ASP A 27 -44.08 -29.08 14.29
N LYS A 28 -44.55 -29.56 15.45
CA LYS A 28 -45.68 -30.48 15.63
C LYS A 28 -45.45 -31.85 15.04
N ASP A 29 -44.23 -32.31 15.01
CA ASP A 29 -43.89 -33.67 14.62
C ASP A 29 -44.14 -34.70 15.74
N GLY A 30 -44.40 -34.23 16.97
CA GLY A 30 -44.76 -35.04 18.13
C GLY A 30 -43.57 -35.46 19.00
N VAL A 31 -42.38 -34.93 18.75
CA VAL A 31 -41.25 -34.87 19.69
C VAL A 31 -41.36 -33.55 20.47
N ASP A 32 -40.93 -33.52 21.73
CA ASP A 32 -41.02 -32.31 22.57
C ASP A 32 -39.72 -31.52 22.40
N ASP A 33 -39.80 -30.20 22.21
CA ASP A 33 -38.64 -29.33 21.88
C ASP A 33 -37.44 -29.55 22.85
N SER A 34 -37.70 -29.97 24.10
CA SER A 34 -36.65 -30.21 25.10
C SER A 34 -35.80 -31.46 24.87
N VAL A 35 -36.26 -32.37 24.01
CA VAL A 35 -35.57 -33.60 23.61
C VAL A 35 -35.46 -33.75 22.09
N ASP A 36 -35.95 -32.75 21.37
CA ASP A 36 -35.88 -32.60 19.93
C ASP A 36 -34.52 -32.00 19.55
N LYS A 37 -33.78 -32.68 18.67
CA LYS A 37 -32.51 -32.16 18.17
C LYS A 37 -32.68 -31.15 17.06
N CYS A 38 -33.82 -31.11 16.38
CA CYS A 38 -34.18 -30.12 15.38
C CYS A 38 -35.57 -29.53 15.70
N PRO A 39 -35.72 -28.75 16.80
CA PRO A 39 -37.03 -28.31 17.31
C PRO A 39 -37.91 -27.49 16.36
N ASN A 40 -37.38 -27.12 15.19
CA ASN A 40 -38.04 -26.33 14.15
C ASN A 40 -38.32 -27.13 12.87
N LEU A 41 -37.89 -28.39 12.77
CA LEU A 41 -37.94 -29.19 11.54
C LEU A 41 -38.64 -30.53 11.75
N GLN A 42 -39.84 -30.65 11.14
CA GLN A 42 -40.68 -31.82 11.33
C GLN A 42 -40.02 -33.13 10.89
N GLU A 43 -39.92 -34.09 11.81
CA GLU A 43 -39.31 -35.38 11.56
C GLU A 43 -40.04 -36.19 10.46
N ASP A 44 -39.27 -36.87 9.62
CA ASP A 44 -39.73 -37.66 8.47
C ASP A 44 -40.12 -39.12 8.83
N TYR A 45 -39.91 -39.51 10.09
CA TYR A 45 -40.09 -40.85 10.66
C TYR A 45 -39.30 -41.96 9.97
N LEU A 46 -38.21 -41.58 9.29
CA LEU A 46 -37.24 -42.48 8.69
C LEU A 46 -35.98 -42.39 9.57
N GLY A 47 -35.36 -43.51 9.94
CA GLY A 47 -34.18 -43.48 10.83
C GLY A 47 -34.50 -43.42 12.34
N ALA A 48 -33.65 -42.74 13.10
CA ALA A 48 -33.74 -42.65 14.56
C ALA A 48 -34.65 -41.49 14.96
N LEU A 49 -35.63 -41.77 15.83
CA LEU A 49 -36.58 -40.77 16.33
C LEU A 49 -35.91 -39.82 17.32
N ASP A 50 -35.18 -38.84 16.80
CA ASP A 50 -34.45 -37.82 17.56
C ASP A 50 -34.85 -36.38 17.23
N GLY A 51 -35.95 -36.19 16.49
CA GLY A 51 -36.52 -34.89 16.14
C GLY A 51 -36.00 -34.31 14.84
N CYS A 52 -35.14 -35.02 14.10
CA CYS A 52 -34.56 -34.53 12.83
C CYS A 52 -34.87 -35.47 11.65
N PRO A 53 -35.08 -34.95 10.43
CA PRO A 53 -35.15 -35.77 9.21
C PRO A 53 -33.84 -36.54 8.94
N SER A 54 -33.96 -37.74 8.35
CA SER A 54 -32.84 -38.68 8.23
C SER A 54 -31.80 -38.39 7.14
N GLU A 55 -32.01 -37.36 6.32
CA GLU A 55 -31.06 -36.88 5.29
C GLU A 55 -30.47 -35.51 5.67
N TYR A 56 -30.17 -35.27 6.94
CA TYR A 56 -29.46 -34.05 7.35
C TYR A 56 -27.98 -34.09 6.92
N VAL A 57 -27.59 -33.15 6.05
CA VAL A 57 -26.20 -32.87 5.61
C VAL A 57 -25.77 -31.54 6.26
N PRO A 58 -24.50 -31.37 6.68
CA PRO A 58 -24.02 -30.12 7.27
C PRO A 58 -24.13 -28.98 6.27
N TRP A 59 -24.49 -27.79 6.78
CA TRP A 59 -24.64 -26.53 6.06
C TRP A 59 -23.40 -26.22 5.21
N TYR A 60 -23.59 -26.06 3.90
CA TYR A 60 -22.56 -25.72 2.92
C TYR A 60 -23.13 -24.62 2.01
N ASP A 61 -22.30 -23.61 1.79
CA ASP A 61 -22.58 -22.32 1.15
C ASP A 61 -21.30 -22.02 0.34
N GLU A 62 -21.32 -22.35 -0.95
CA GLU A 62 -20.13 -22.41 -1.83
C GLU A 62 -19.59 -21.02 -2.19
N ASP A 63 -20.43 -19.98 -2.25
CA ASP A 63 -20.03 -18.60 -2.55
C ASP A 63 -20.01 -17.66 -1.33
N GLY A 64 -20.45 -18.16 -0.17
CA GLY A 64 -20.37 -17.49 1.12
C GLY A 64 -21.34 -16.31 1.24
N ASP A 65 -22.50 -16.37 0.60
CA ASP A 65 -23.54 -15.37 0.73
C ASP A 65 -24.45 -15.58 1.95
N GLY A 66 -24.45 -16.73 2.59
CA GLY A 66 -25.28 -17.06 3.75
C GLY A 66 -26.58 -17.80 3.41
N ILE A 67 -26.79 -18.18 2.15
CA ILE A 67 -27.87 -19.03 1.65
C ILE A 67 -27.29 -20.41 1.38
N GLU A 68 -27.99 -21.47 1.78
CA GLU A 68 -27.51 -22.84 1.59
C GLU A 68 -27.65 -23.27 0.12
N ASP A 69 -26.62 -23.88 -0.48
CA ASP A 69 -26.60 -24.35 -1.88
C ASP A 69 -27.84 -25.17 -2.30
N GLY A 70 -28.48 -25.87 -1.34
CA GLY A 70 -29.68 -26.67 -1.59
C GLY A 70 -30.95 -25.84 -1.79
N VAL A 71 -30.93 -24.58 -1.35
CA VAL A 71 -31.99 -23.57 -1.46
C VAL A 71 -31.61 -22.49 -2.49
N ASP A 72 -30.32 -22.24 -2.63
CA ASP A 72 -29.71 -21.33 -3.58
C ASP A 72 -29.95 -21.77 -5.05
N GLN A 73 -30.39 -20.83 -5.88
CA GLN A 73 -30.59 -21.02 -7.31
C GLN A 73 -29.32 -20.76 -8.13
N CYS A 74 -28.33 -20.08 -7.57
CA CYS A 74 -27.01 -19.79 -8.13
C CYS A 74 -25.88 -20.08 -7.12
N PRO A 75 -25.64 -21.36 -6.73
CA PRO A 75 -24.70 -21.73 -5.66
C PRO A 75 -23.23 -21.33 -5.86
N ASP A 76 -22.87 -20.86 -7.06
CA ASP A 76 -21.53 -20.42 -7.42
C ASP A 76 -21.40 -18.89 -7.52
N GLN A 77 -22.45 -18.13 -7.19
CA GLN A 77 -22.48 -16.69 -7.34
C GLN A 77 -23.16 -15.97 -6.17
N LYS A 78 -22.32 -15.32 -5.38
CA LYS A 78 -22.70 -14.61 -4.16
C LYS A 78 -23.86 -13.63 -4.37
N GLU A 79 -24.96 -13.80 -3.64
CA GLU A 79 -26.05 -12.83 -3.55
C GLU A 79 -25.58 -11.46 -3.03
N ARG A 80 -26.20 -10.39 -3.55
CA ARG A 80 -25.86 -8.99 -3.26
C ARG A 80 -26.78 -8.31 -2.25
N TYR A 81 -27.78 -8.99 -1.72
CA TYR A 81 -28.71 -8.53 -0.67
C TYR A 81 -29.26 -7.10 -0.91
N ASN A 82 -29.83 -6.86 -2.09
CA ASN A 82 -30.26 -5.52 -2.52
C ASN A 82 -31.77 -5.26 -2.36
N GLN A 83 -32.44 -6.02 -1.49
CA GLN A 83 -33.87 -5.99 -1.21
C GLN A 83 -34.74 -6.41 -2.40
N PHE A 84 -34.16 -7.06 -3.41
CA PHE A 84 -34.85 -7.54 -4.58
C PHE A 84 -34.46 -9.00 -4.85
N GLN A 85 -35.36 -9.88 -4.44
CA GLN A 85 -35.23 -11.34 -4.60
C GLN A 85 -34.06 -12.00 -3.84
N ASP A 86 -33.49 -11.32 -2.84
CA ASP A 86 -32.46 -11.79 -1.90
C ASP A 86 -32.70 -13.15 -1.19
N GLU A 87 -33.81 -13.84 -1.46
CA GLU A 87 -34.11 -15.16 -0.91
C GLU A 87 -33.84 -16.30 -1.89
N ASP A 88 -33.39 -16.02 -3.11
CA ASP A 88 -33.08 -17.05 -4.11
C ASP A 88 -31.60 -17.32 -4.37
N GLY A 89 -30.68 -16.59 -3.73
CA GLY A 89 -29.24 -16.84 -3.77
C GLY A 89 -28.58 -16.46 -5.09
N CYS A 90 -29.28 -15.70 -5.94
CA CYS A 90 -28.75 -15.28 -7.23
C CYS A 90 -28.52 -13.78 -7.25
N PRO A 91 -27.35 -13.28 -7.71
CA PRO A 91 -27.08 -11.86 -7.78
C PRO A 91 -28.05 -11.18 -8.73
N ASP A 92 -29.07 -10.56 -8.14
CA ASP A 92 -30.15 -9.91 -8.85
C ASP A 92 -29.94 -8.40 -8.89
N THR A 93 -30.53 -7.73 -9.88
CA THR A 93 -30.52 -6.26 -10.00
C THR A 93 -31.93 -5.73 -9.86
N VAL A 94 -32.14 -4.76 -8.97
CA VAL A 94 -33.43 -4.08 -8.81
C VAL A 94 -33.89 -3.52 -10.17
N PRO A 95 -35.13 -3.73 -10.61
CA PRO A 95 -35.61 -3.21 -11.89
C PRO A 95 -35.55 -1.68 -11.94
N GLY A 96 -34.56 -1.13 -12.67
CA GLY A 96 -34.28 0.31 -12.76
C GLY A 96 -33.19 0.81 -11.81
N ALA A 97 -32.35 -0.08 -11.26
CA ALA A 97 -31.09 0.29 -10.67
C ALA A 97 -29.96 0.23 -11.71
N GLY A 98 -29.01 1.15 -11.59
CA GLY A 98 -27.77 1.17 -12.37
C GLY A 98 -26.83 0.05 -11.95
N GLU A 99 -25.60 0.07 -12.47
CA GLU A 99 -24.55 -0.84 -12.01
C GLU A 99 -24.41 -0.72 -10.49
N PHE A 100 -24.32 -1.85 -9.76
CA PHE A 100 -24.25 -1.94 -8.29
C PHE A 100 -25.55 -1.73 -7.47
N GLY A 101 -26.73 -1.65 -8.09
CA GLY A 101 -28.00 -1.74 -7.35
C GLY A 101 -28.49 -0.43 -6.71
N LEU A 102 -27.84 0.70 -7.04
CA LEU A 102 -28.26 2.03 -6.63
C LEU A 102 -29.34 2.58 -7.60
N PRO A 103 -30.28 3.42 -7.11
CA PRO A 103 -31.29 4.04 -7.98
C PRO A 103 -30.61 4.87 -9.07
N ASP A 104 -30.95 4.58 -10.32
CA ASP A 104 -30.52 5.31 -11.52
C ASP A 104 -31.79 5.48 -12.36
N SER A 105 -32.46 6.61 -12.12
CA SER A 105 -33.84 6.87 -12.51
C SER A 105 -34.01 7.12 -14.01
N ASP A 106 -32.95 7.45 -14.74
CA ASP A 106 -32.95 7.69 -16.19
C ASP A 106 -31.99 6.80 -17.00
N GLN A 107 -31.19 5.97 -16.33
CA GLN A 107 -30.41 4.85 -16.87
C GLN A 107 -29.27 5.28 -17.79
N ASP A 108 -28.59 6.36 -17.45
CA ASP A 108 -27.39 6.81 -18.15
C ASP A 108 -26.09 6.25 -17.55
N GLY A 109 -26.16 5.56 -16.41
CA GLY A 109 -25.02 4.94 -15.73
C GLY A 109 -24.47 5.76 -14.55
N ILE A 110 -25.00 6.95 -14.29
CA ILE A 110 -24.70 7.77 -13.10
C ILE A 110 -25.86 7.58 -12.10
N VAL A 111 -25.53 7.34 -10.84
CA VAL A 111 -26.56 7.00 -9.83
C VAL A 111 -27.22 8.27 -9.28
N ASP A 112 -28.53 8.23 -8.99
CA ASP A 112 -29.37 9.36 -8.54
C ASP A 112 -28.78 10.19 -7.38
N LEU A 113 -27.87 9.59 -6.58
CA LEU A 113 -27.22 10.22 -5.44
C LEU A 113 -26.13 11.22 -5.86
N ILE A 114 -25.43 10.94 -6.96
CA ILE A 114 -24.34 11.77 -7.50
C ILE A 114 -24.71 12.42 -8.84
N ASP A 115 -25.85 12.05 -9.41
CA ASP A 115 -26.44 12.66 -10.60
C ASP A 115 -27.13 14.00 -10.26
N LEU A 116 -26.70 15.09 -10.92
CA LEU A 116 -27.28 16.42 -10.78
C LEU A 116 -28.64 16.55 -11.49
N CYS A 117 -28.92 15.68 -12.45
CA CYS A 117 -30.18 15.55 -13.17
C CYS A 117 -30.78 14.13 -13.14
N PRO A 118 -31.21 13.59 -11.97
CA PRO A 118 -31.70 12.20 -11.75
C PRO A 118 -32.92 11.72 -12.54
N THR A 119 -33.34 12.40 -13.58
CA THR A 119 -34.51 12.03 -14.41
C THR A 119 -34.31 12.39 -15.88
N GLN A 120 -33.14 12.92 -16.24
CA GLN A 120 -32.74 13.28 -17.58
C GLN A 120 -31.36 12.70 -17.87
N ALA A 121 -31.33 11.60 -18.62
CA ALA A 121 -30.11 10.94 -19.01
C ALA A 121 -29.08 11.88 -19.66
N GLU A 122 -27.86 11.80 -19.16
CA GLU A 122 -26.62 12.33 -19.69
C GLU A 122 -26.42 11.95 -21.16
N ASN A 123 -25.71 12.81 -21.87
CA ASN A 123 -25.43 12.68 -23.28
C ASN A 123 -23.93 12.61 -23.61
N TYR A 124 -23.10 11.86 -22.86
CA TYR A 124 -21.67 11.54 -23.12
C TYR A 124 -21.07 12.19 -24.39
N ASN A 125 -20.78 13.48 -24.31
CA ASN A 125 -20.34 14.29 -25.43
C ASN A 125 -18.96 14.93 -25.22
N GLY A 126 -18.32 14.64 -24.09
CA GLY A 126 -16.99 15.13 -23.70
C GLY A 126 -17.01 16.42 -22.89
N ILE A 127 -18.18 16.91 -22.49
CA ILE A 127 -18.35 18.08 -21.62
C ILE A 127 -19.10 17.61 -20.40
N GLU A 128 -18.51 17.84 -19.21
CA GLU A 128 -19.06 17.52 -17.89
C GLU A 128 -19.75 16.14 -17.78
N ASP A 129 -19.32 15.15 -18.57
CA ASP A 129 -19.86 13.76 -18.70
C ASP A 129 -19.94 12.96 -17.37
N SER A 130 -19.52 13.53 -16.25
CA SER A 130 -19.57 12.95 -14.91
C SER A 130 -20.64 13.57 -14.00
N ASP A 131 -21.36 14.59 -14.46
CA ASP A 131 -22.30 15.37 -13.66
C ASP A 131 -23.75 14.83 -13.73
N GLY A 132 -24.08 14.02 -14.75
CA GLY A 132 -25.39 13.36 -14.91
C GLY A 132 -26.44 14.23 -15.60
N CYS A 133 -26.09 15.44 -16.04
CA CYS A 133 -26.97 16.36 -16.73
C CYS A 133 -26.65 16.47 -18.23
N PRO A 134 -27.63 16.22 -19.13
CA PRO A 134 -27.39 16.34 -20.56
C PRO A 134 -26.97 17.75 -20.95
N ASP A 135 -25.71 17.86 -21.37
CA ASP A 135 -25.12 19.10 -21.82
C ASP A 135 -25.53 19.39 -23.27
N ASP A 136 -26.38 20.39 -23.44
CA ASP A 136 -26.72 20.88 -24.78
C ASP A 136 -25.58 21.75 -25.30
N TYR A 137 -25.07 21.39 -26.47
CA TYR A 137 -24.14 22.18 -27.28
C TYR A 137 -24.71 23.58 -27.58
N ILE A 138 -24.51 24.53 -26.66
CA ILE A 138 -24.68 25.95 -26.96
C ILE A 138 -23.45 26.32 -27.76
N ILE A 139 -23.68 26.59 -29.06
CA ILE A 139 -22.71 27.15 -30.00
C ILE A 139 -22.24 28.51 -29.44
N SER A 140 -21.26 28.47 -28.56
CA SER A 140 -20.32 29.56 -28.34
C SER A 140 -19.49 29.70 -29.62
N ASN A 141 -19.14 30.93 -29.95
CA ASN A 141 -18.33 31.17 -31.15
C ASN A 141 -17.02 30.39 -31.00
N ASP A 142 -16.68 29.69 -32.08
CA ASP A 142 -15.45 28.94 -32.28
C ASP A 142 -14.95 29.45 -33.65
N LEU A 143 -14.07 30.45 -33.59
CA LEU A 143 -13.73 31.31 -34.72
C LEU A 143 -12.86 30.59 -35.76
N ASP A 144 -12.02 29.66 -35.33
CA ASP A 144 -11.11 28.82 -36.12
C ASP A 144 -11.65 27.41 -36.40
N GLN A 145 -12.72 26.99 -35.71
CA GLN A 145 -13.48 25.76 -35.94
C GLN A 145 -12.70 24.49 -35.61
N ASP A 146 -11.88 24.53 -34.57
CA ASP A 146 -11.20 23.35 -34.06
C ASP A 146 -12.09 22.52 -33.11
N GLY A 147 -13.13 23.12 -32.53
CA GLY A 147 -14.06 22.46 -31.61
C GLY A 147 -13.97 22.94 -30.18
N ILE A 148 -13.05 23.86 -29.86
CA ILE A 148 -12.93 24.53 -28.56
C ILE A 148 -13.56 25.92 -28.68
N PRO A 149 -14.50 26.29 -27.81
CA PRO A 149 -15.10 27.63 -27.85
C PRO A 149 -14.14 28.77 -27.52
N ASP A 150 -14.25 29.90 -28.23
CA ASP A 150 -13.49 31.17 -28.04
C ASP A 150 -13.40 31.65 -26.58
N ALA A 151 -14.31 31.20 -25.70
CA ALA A 151 -14.38 31.60 -24.29
C ALA A 151 -13.42 30.82 -23.37
N ILE A 152 -13.03 29.61 -23.78
CA ILE A 152 -12.10 28.73 -23.07
C ILE A 152 -10.87 28.38 -23.90
N ASP A 153 -10.86 28.78 -25.17
CA ASP A 153 -9.73 28.75 -26.09
C ASP A 153 -8.74 29.91 -25.81
N GLU A 154 -7.48 29.58 -25.55
CA GLU A 154 -6.37 30.54 -25.35
C GLU A 154 -5.92 31.20 -26.66
N CYS A 155 -6.17 30.56 -27.81
CA CYS A 155 -5.90 31.05 -29.15
C CYS A 155 -7.14 31.08 -30.08
N PRO A 156 -8.18 31.91 -29.81
CA PRO A 156 -9.48 31.96 -30.53
C PRO A 156 -9.48 32.38 -32.00
N SER A 157 -8.43 32.14 -32.76
CA SER A 157 -8.30 32.52 -34.16
C SER A 157 -7.33 31.61 -34.94
N LEU A 158 -6.76 30.62 -34.27
CA LEU A 158 -5.81 29.67 -34.79
C LEU A 158 -6.31 28.28 -34.42
N ASP A 159 -6.56 27.46 -35.44
CA ASP A 159 -7.10 26.12 -35.26
C ASP A 159 -6.13 25.21 -34.51
N GLU A 160 -6.57 24.67 -33.38
CA GLU A 160 -5.89 23.61 -32.63
C GLU A 160 -5.53 22.43 -33.53
N VAL A 161 -4.36 21.85 -33.26
CA VAL A 161 -3.88 20.61 -33.85
C VAL A 161 -3.89 19.54 -32.78
N TYR A 162 -5.04 18.88 -32.60
CA TYR A 162 -5.21 17.71 -31.73
C TYR A 162 -4.11 16.67 -31.94
N ASN A 163 -3.10 16.69 -31.06
CA ASN A 163 -1.89 15.89 -31.14
C ASN A 163 -1.55 15.21 -29.80
N ARG A 164 -2.50 15.22 -28.86
CA ARG A 164 -2.44 14.70 -27.48
C ARG A 164 -1.49 15.45 -26.56
N TYR A 165 -1.04 16.63 -26.94
CA TYR A 165 -0.24 17.51 -26.11
C TYR A 165 -0.96 18.85 -26.02
N MET A 166 -1.38 19.20 -24.80
CA MET A 166 -2.11 20.42 -24.46
C MET A 166 -3.38 20.72 -25.30
N ASP A 167 -3.94 19.73 -25.99
CA ASP A 167 -5.20 19.74 -26.79
C ASP A 167 -6.47 20.35 -26.12
N SER A 168 -6.40 20.79 -24.86
CA SER A 168 -7.51 21.44 -24.14
C SER A 168 -7.42 22.97 -24.10
N ASP A 169 -6.30 23.55 -24.54
CA ASP A 169 -6.08 25.01 -24.50
C ASP A 169 -6.49 25.75 -25.78
N GLY A 170 -6.75 25.06 -26.89
CA GLY A 170 -7.20 25.67 -28.17
C GLY A 170 -6.09 26.35 -28.97
N CYS A 171 -4.83 26.20 -28.57
CA CYS A 171 -3.69 26.76 -29.27
C CYS A 171 -2.92 25.72 -30.09
N PRO A 172 -2.78 25.88 -31.43
CA PRO A 172 -2.02 24.95 -32.25
C PRO A 172 -0.58 24.81 -31.77
N ASP A 173 -0.33 23.65 -31.17
CA ASP A 173 0.99 23.28 -30.72
C ASP A 173 1.84 22.78 -31.88
N GLU A 174 2.88 23.55 -32.22
CA GLU A 174 3.95 23.02 -33.04
C GLU A 174 4.84 22.13 -32.17
N LEU A 175 4.61 20.82 -32.23
CA LEU A 175 5.67 19.84 -31.98
C LEU A 175 6.81 20.07 -32.98
N GLN A 176 7.70 21.01 -32.65
CA GLN A 176 9.08 21.00 -33.12
C GLN A 176 9.95 20.19 -32.16
N ASP A 177 9.41 19.09 -31.65
CA ASP A 177 10.23 17.97 -31.26
C ASP A 177 10.25 16.94 -32.40
N PRO A 178 11.36 16.80 -33.14
CA PRO A 178 11.54 15.75 -34.15
C PRO A 178 11.37 14.32 -33.60
N ARG A 179 11.20 14.17 -32.28
CA ARG A 179 11.02 12.91 -31.57
C ARG A 179 9.58 12.38 -31.55
N MET A 180 8.58 13.21 -31.89
CA MET A 180 7.16 12.83 -31.82
C MET A 180 6.53 12.58 -33.20
N ILE A 181 7.36 12.40 -34.24
CA ILE A 181 6.89 12.05 -35.58
C ILE A 181 6.47 10.58 -35.53
N ASP A 182 5.24 10.24 -35.89
CA ASP A 182 4.79 8.87 -36.16
C ASP A 182 4.54 8.79 -37.68
N THR A 183 5.43 8.12 -38.40
CA THR A 183 5.46 8.11 -39.86
C THR A 183 4.44 7.15 -40.47
N ASP A 184 3.89 6.18 -39.71
CA ASP A 184 2.92 5.19 -40.20
C ASP A 184 1.55 5.15 -39.47
N ASP A 185 1.34 6.08 -38.53
CA ASP A 185 0.10 6.35 -37.79
C ASP A 185 -0.39 5.13 -36.98
N ASP A 186 0.51 4.40 -36.33
CA ASP A 186 0.16 3.26 -35.49
C ASP A 186 -0.03 3.60 -34.01
N GLY A 187 0.36 4.81 -33.59
CA GLY A 187 0.27 5.27 -32.21
C GLY A 187 1.58 5.19 -31.42
N VAL A 188 2.67 4.70 -32.03
CA VAL A 188 4.02 4.68 -31.47
C VAL A 188 4.89 5.71 -32.24
N PRO A 189 5.51 6.70 -31.57
CA PRO A 189 6.37 7.66 -32.25
C PRO A 189 7.62 7.01 -32.88
N ASP A 190 8.10 7.48 -34.04
CA ASP A 190 9.27 7.01 -34.83
C ASP A 190 10.55 6.77 -34.01
N ILE A 191 10.71 7.41 -32.86
CA ILE A 191 11.88 7.21 -31.99
C ILE A 191 11.76 5.97 -31.11
N PHE A 192 10.54 5.55 -30.82
CA PHE A 192 10.16 4.37 -30.05
C PHE A 192 9.67 3.24 -30.97
N ASP A 193 9.32 3.57 -32.20
CA ASP A 193 8.92 2.65 -33.26
C ASP A 193 10.16 2.09 -33.99
N PHE A 194 10.35 0.77 -33.91
CA PHE A 194 11.44 0.06 -34.57
C PHE A 194 11.23 -0.11 -36.08
N CYS A 195 10.00 0.08 -36.57
CA CYS A 195 9.60 -0.10 -37.96
C CYS A 195 9.27 1.17 -38.73
N VAL A 196 8.95 2.33 -38.15
CA VAL A 196 8.89 3.70 -38.71
C VAL A 196 8.07 3.89 -40.01
N ASN A 197 7.63 2.84 -40.69
CA ASN A 197 6.97 2.88 -42.00
C ASN A 197 5.99 1.70 -42.18
N GLU A 198 5.89 0.83 -41.19
CA GLU A 198 5.00 -0.33 -41.17
C GLU A 198 4.17 -0.32 -39.88
N ARG A 199 2.88 -0.03 -40.01
CA ARG A 199 1.93 0.09 -38.90
C ARG A 199 1.85 -1.15 -38.00
N GLU A 200 1.98 -0.98 -36.68
CA GLU A 200 1.77 -1.99 -35.64
C GLU A 200 0.43 -2.75 -35.77
N THR A 201 0.46 -4.02 -35.36
CA THR A 201 -0.69 -4.93 -35.31
C THR A 201 -1.04 -5.29 -33.86
N ILE A 202 -1.90 -4.50 -33.21
CA ILE A 202 -2.32 -4.72 -31.80
C ILE A 202 -2.89 -6.14 -31.60
N ASN A 203 -2.13 -7.00 -30.91
CA ASN A 203 -2.46 -8.42 -30.66
C ASN A 203 -2.00 -8.96 -29.29
N ASN A 204 -1.64 -8.10 -28.32
CA ASN A 204 -1.13 -8.45 -26.97
C ASN A 204 0.25 -9.12 -26.99
N TYR A 205 1.01 -8.94 -28.05
CA TYR A 205 2.40 -9.34 -28.16
C TYR A 205 3.15 -8.11 -28.65
N ARG A 206 4.18 -7.69 -27.92
CA ARG A 206 5.12 -6.61 -28.31
C ARG A 206 4.50 -5.33 -28.89
N ASP A 207 3.27 -4.99 -28.52
CA ASP A 207 2.52 -3.87 -29.10
C ASP A 207 3.11 -2.46 -28.82
N ALA A 208 4.27 -2.40 -28.16
CA ALA A 208 5.00 -1.17 -27.83
C ALA A 208 6.25 -0.96 -28.71
N ASP A 209 6.60 -1.90 -29.62
CA ASP A 209 7.78 -1.76 -30.48
C ASP A 209 7.51 -1.13 -31.86
N GLY A 210 6.25 -0.79 -32.16
CA GLY A 210 5.82 -0.07 -33.38
C GLY A 210 5.96 -0.89 -34.67
N CYS A 211 6.27 -2.18 -34.56
CA CYS A 211 6.52 -3.06 -35.69
C CYS A 211 5.37 -4.02 -35.90
N PRO A 212 4.81 -4.17 -37.11
CA PRO A 212 3.74 -5.11 -37.33
C PRO A 212 4.23 -6.50 -36.99
N ASP A 213 3.59 -7.07 -35.98
CA ASP A 213 3.76 -8.45 -35.61
C ASP A 213 3.26 -9.37 -36.73
N PHE A 214 4.14 -9.58 -37.69
CA PHE A 214 3.96 -10.63 -38.65
C PHE A 214 4.00 -11.95 -37.88
N THR A 215 2.81 -12.51 -37.66
CA THR A 215 2.59 -13.96 -37.57
C THR A 215 3.02 -14.62 -38.89
N ASN A 216 4.34 -14.62 -39.12
CA ASN A 216 5.11 -15.57 -39.92
C ASN A 216 6.54 -15.05 -40.11
N GLY A 217 7.50 -15.58 -39.35
CA GLY A 217 8.85 -15.72 -39.91
C GLY A 217 10.07 -15.72 -38.99
N GLY A 218 9.94 -15.74 -37.67
CA GLY A 218 10.98 -16.36 -36.84
C GLY A 218 10.84 -17.88 -36.97
N VAL A 219 11.69 -18.52 -37.78
CA VAL A 219 11.59 -19.97 -38.06
C VAL A 219 11.81 -20.79 -36.79
N PHE A 220 10.74 -21.04 -36.05
CA PHE A 220 10.59 -22.29 -35.34
C PHE A 220 10.03 -23.29 -36.36
N MET A 221 10.69 -24.44 -36.51
CA MET A 221 10.09 -25.52 -37.28
C MET A 221 8.84 -25.92 -36.51
N ASP A 222 7.68 -25.88 -37.14
CA ASP A 222 6.41 -26.43 -36.66
C ASP A 222 5.86 -27.20 -37.87
N LYS A 223 5.95 -28.52 -37.77
CA LYS A 223 5.88 -29.41 -38.94
C LYS A 223 4.47 -29.88 -39.26
N ASP A 224 3.60 -29.96 -38.26
CA ASP A 224 2.17 -30.29 -38.37
C ASP A 224 1.27 -29.06 -38.26
N ALA A 225 1.83 -27.89 -37.92
CA ALA A 225 1.21 -26.58 -37.99
C ALA A 225 0.01 -26.45 -37.04
N ASP A 226 0.16 -26.94 -35.82
CA ASP A 226 -0.84 -26.85 -34.77
C ASP A 226 -0.64 -25.64 -33.83
N GLY A 227 0.46 -24.90 -33.99
CA GLY A 227 0.76 -23.70 -33.20
C GLY A 227 1.84 -23.93 -32.14
N VAL A 228 2.30 -25.17 -31.93
CA VAL A 228 3.43 -25.49 -31.05
C VAL A 228 4.68 -25.73 -31.90
N ALA A 229 5.80 -25.10 -31.56
CA ALA A 229 7.05 -25.31 -32.30
C ALA A 229 7.60 -26.73 -32.08
N ASP A 230 8.15 -27.41 -33.10
CA ASP A 230 8.82 -28.74 -33.07
C ASP A 230 9.82 -28.93 -31.90
N ARG A 231 10.35 -27.83 -31.32
CA ARG A 231 11.29 -27.87 -30.19
C ARG A 231 10.60 -28.01 -28.82
N TYR A 232 9.34 -27.63 -28.76
CA TYR A 232 8.44 -27.62 -27.60
C TYR A 232 7.28 -28.62 -27.77
N ASP A 233 7.06 -29.07 -29.00
CA ASP A 233 6.08 -30.05 -29.39
C ASP A 233 6.59 -31.48 -29.10
N ILE A 234 5.84 -32.23 -28.29
CA ILE A 234 6.13 -33.61 -27.92
C ILE A 234 5.81 -34.57 -29.09
N CYS A 235 4.87 -34.20 -29.96
CA CYS A 235 4.49 -34.94 -31.16
C CYS A 235 4.69 -34.11 -32.47
N PRO A 236 5.95 -33.79 -32.90
CA PRO A 236 6.27 -32.92 -34.05
C PRO A 236 5.83 -33.36 -35.45
N ASN A 237 4.87 -34.27 -35.57
CA ASN A 237 4.31 -34.72 -36.84
C ASN A 237 2.80 -34.99 -36.76
N GLU A 238 2.18 -34.81 -35.60
CA GLU A 238 0.76 -35.01 -35.37
C GLU A 238 0.18 -33.77 -34.69
N SER A 239 -0.72 -33.08 -35.38
CA SER A 239 -1.28 -31.83 -34.89
C SER A 239 -2.15 -32.01 -33.63
N GLU A 240 -1.92 -31.15 -32.65
CA GLU A 240 -2.71 -30.93 -31.44
C GLU A 240 -4.22 -30.85 -31.70
N THR A 241 -5.00 -31.37 -30.75
CA THR A 241 -6.45 -31.27 -30.68
C THR A 241 -6.86 -30.31 -29.58
N ILE A 242 -6.91 -29.01 -29.89
CA ILE A 242 -7.38 -27.96 -28.97
C ILE A 242 -8.75 -28.32 -28.37
N ASN A 243 -8.75 -28.83 -27.14
CA ASN A 243 -9.92 -29.34 -26.45
C ASN A 243 -9.93 -29.02 -24.93
N HIS A 244 -9.02 -28.15 -24.49
CA HIS A 244 -8.80 -27.70 -23.11
C HIS A 244 -8.22 -28.78 -22.20
N TYR A 245 -7.59 -29.80 -22.78
CA TYR A 245 -6.87 -30.84 -22.09
C TYR A 245 -5.49 -30.94 -22.73
N ALA A 246 -4.41 -30.74 -21.97
CA ALA A 246 -3.04 -30.79 -22.47
C ALA A 246 -2.68 -29.93 -23.72
N ASP A 247 -3.50 -28.93 -24.11
CA ASP A 247 -3.39 -28.12 -25.34
C ASP A 247 -2.03 -27.42 -25.64
N TYR A 248 -1.05 -27.49 -24.73
CA TYR A 248 0.27 -26.86 -24.88
C TYR A 248 1.41 -27.85 -25.19
N ASP A 249 1.13 -29.16 -25.19
CA ASP A 249 2.16 -30.20 -25.35
C ASP A 249 2.41 -30.63 -26.81
N GLY A 250 1.56 -30.19 -27.74
CA GLY A 250 1.68 -30.43 -29.19
C GLY A 250 1.28 -31.84 -29.62
N CYS A 251 0.64 -32.62 -28.75
CA CYS A 251 0.21 -33.98 -29.03
C CYS A 251 -1.30 -34.11 -29.09
N PRO A 252 -1.88 -34.74 -30.14
CA PRO A 252 -3.30 -35.00 -30.19
C PRO A 252 -3.74 -35.92 -29.05
N ASP A 253 -4.44 -35.30 -28.14
CA ASP A 253 -4.98 -35.81 -26.93
C ASP A 253 -6.50 -36.06 -27.08
N SER A 254 -7.10 -36.67 -26.07
CA SER A 254 -8.54 -36.88 -26.06
C SER A 254 -9.02 -36.96 -24.63
N LEU A 255 -10.07 -36.20 -24.31
CA LEU A 255 -10.80 -36.31 -23.04
C LEU A 255 -10.99 -37.78 -22.62
N PRO A 256 -10.46 -38.21 -21.46
CA PRO A 256 -10.63 -39.59 -21.00
C PRO A 256 -12.10 -39.93 -20.67
N ASP A 257 -12.48 -41.19 -20.87
CA ASP A 257 -13.84 -41.71 -20.72
C ASP A 257 -14.29 -41.66 -19.24
N ILE A 258 -15.33 -40.86 -18.97
CA ILE A 258 -15.88 -40.41 -17.68
C ILE A 258 -16.48 -41.53 -16.78
N ARG A 259 -15.75 -42.62 -16.54
CA ARG A 259 -16.14 -43.67 -15.57
C ARG A 259 -14.93 -44.21 -14.83
N GLY A 260 -14.46 -43.47 -13.83
CA GLY A 260 -13.47 -43.93 -12.86
C GLY A 260 -13.93 -45.12 -12.00
N PRO A 261 -12.99 -45.90 -11.42
CA PRO A 261 -13.27 -46.90 -10.41
C PRO A 261 -13.90 -46.27 -9.14
N PRO A 262 -14.63 -47.05 -8.31
CA PRO A 262 -15.26 -46.50 -7.11
C PRO A 262 -14.23 -46.17 -6.00
N GLY A 263 -14.26 -44.93 -5.52
CA GLY A 263 -13.34 -44.39 -4.50
C GLY A 263 -12.11 -43.77 -5.15
N ASP A 264 -12.35 -42.82 -6.04
CA ASP A 264 -11.44 -42.05 -6.89
C ASP A 264 -12.09 -40.66 -6.92
N ALA A 265 -11.67 -39.81 -5.98
CA ALA A 265 -12.38 -38.59 -5.60
C ALA A 265 -12.09 -37.41 -6.53
N ASP A 266 -10.97 -37.39 -7.23
CA ASP A 266 -10.65 -36.41 -8.25
C ASP A 266 -10.91 -36.89 -9.70
N GLY A 267 -11.21 -38.17 -9.88
CA GLY A 267 -11.71 -38.73 -11.13
C GLY A 267 -10.61 -39.05 -12.12
N ASP A 268 -9.37 -39.17 -11.68
CA ASP A 268 -8.22 -39.47 -12.53
C ASP A 268 -8.10 -40.97 -12.87
N GLN A 269 -8.94 -41.85 -12.34
CA GLN A 269 -8.90 -43.31 -12.53
C GLN A 269 -7.92 -44.08 -11.63
N ILE A 270 -7.33 -43.44 -10.63
CA ILE A 270 -6.51 -44.03 -9.58
C ILE A 270 -7.34 -44.00 -8.27
N PRO A 271 -7.57 -45.15 -7.62
CA PRO A 271 -8.37 -45.15 -6.39
C PRO A 271 -7.64 -44.45 -5.23
N ASP A 272 -8.35 -43.65 -4.43
CA ASP A 272 -7.86 -42.86 -3.26
C ASP A 272 -6.94 -43.65 -2.29
N GLY A 273 -7.09 -44.98 -2.24
CA GLY A 273 -6.29 -45.84 -1.37
C GLY A 273 -4.91 -46.22 -1.91
N VAL A 274 -4.63 -45.90 -3.17
CA VAL A 274 -3.32 -46.06 -3.84
C VAL A 274 -2.83 -44.75 -4.44
N ASP A 275 -3.69 -43.73 -4.48
CA ASP A 275 -3.42 -42.37 -4.88
C ASP A 275 -2.70 -41.59 -3.77
N GLU A 276 -1.57 -40.96 -4.10
CA GLU A 276 -0.80 -40.10 -3.21
C GLU A 276 -1.39 -38.69 -3.10
N CYS A 277 -2.20 -38.26 -4.07
CA CYS A 277 -2.92 -36.99 -4.11
C CYS A 277 -4.43 -37.17 -4.38
N PRO A 278 -5.21 -37.81 -3.48
CA PRO A 278 -6.59 -38.23 -3.73
C PRO A 278 -7.65 -37.16 -4.07
N LEU A 279 -7.25 -35.89 -4.11
CA LEU A 279 -8.14 -34.74 -4.39
C LEU A 279 -7.64 -33.92 -5.58
N LYS A 280 -6.55 -34.31 -6.22
CA LYS A 280 -5.96 -33.59 -7.34
C LYS A 280 -5.71 -34.57 -8.48
N PRO A 281 -6.44 -34.43 -9.60
CA PRO A 281 -6.43 -35.47 -10.62
C PRO A 281 -5.10 -35.51 -11.37
N GLU A 282 -4.55 -36.71 -11.53
CA GLU A 282 -3.41 -36.99 -12.41
C GLU A 282 -3.67 -36.53 -13.86
N ARG A 283 -2.64 -35.96 -14.49
CA ARG A 283 -2.67 -35.41 -15.85
C ARG A 283 -2.12 -36.36 -16.93
N TYR A 284 -1.68 -37.56 -16.57
CA TYR A 284 -1.28 -38.65 -17.49
C TYR A 284 -0.27 -38.22 -18.56
N ASN A 285 0.83 -37.61 -18.15
CA ASN A 285 1.86 -37.03 -19.03
C ASN A 285 3.07 -37.95 -19.28
N GLN A 286 3.00 -39.24 -18.95
CA GLN A 286 4.06 -40.27 -19.09
C GLN A 286 5.23 -40.14 -18.11
N HIS A 287 5.21 -39.13 -17.25
CA HIS A 287 5.98 -39.07 -16.01
C HIS A 287 5.07 -39.59 -14.90
N GLN A 288 5.61 -40.39 -13.98
CA GLN A 288 4.98 -40.90 -12.74
C GLN A 288 3.44 -41.16 -12.64
N ASP A 289 2.72 -41.37 -13.76
CA ASP A 289 1.24 -41.48 -13.89
C ASP A 289 0.53 -42.60 -13.08
N ALA A 290 1.24 -43.27 -12.18
CA ALA A 290 0.72 -44.32 -11.31
C ALA A 290 0.66 -43.91 -9.84
N ASP A 291 1.15 -42.72 -9.45
CA ASP A 291 1.07 -42.23 -8.07
C ASP A 291 -0.16 -41.33 -7.81
N GLY A 292 -0.87 -40.87 -8.84
CA GLY A 292 -2.14 -40.14 -8.69
C GLY A 292 -1.98 -38.65 -8.41
N CYS A 293 -0.74 -38.15 -8.46
CA CYS A 293 -0.46 -36.74 -8.27
C CYS A 293 -0.17 -36.09 -9.61
N PRO A 294 -0.82 -34.97 -10.00
CA PRO A 294 -0.56 -34.30 -11.26
C PRO A 294 0.91 -33.99 -11.40
N ASP A 295 1.55 -34.79 -12.26
CA ASP A 295 2.96 -34.65 -12.51
C ASP A 295 3.20 -33.32 -13.20
N ILE A 296 4.11 -32.56 -12.64
CA ILE A 296 4.84 -31.56 -13.39
C ILE A 296 5.95 -32.37 -14.07
N PRO A 297 5.92 -32.59 -15.41
CA PRO A 297 7.13 -33.06 -16.07
C PRO A 297 8.20 -32.05 -15.69
N PRO A 298 9.44 -32.43 -15.37
CA PRO A 298 10.46 -31.47 -14.96
C PRO A 298 10.54 -30.41 -16.04
N TYR A 299 9.88 -29.27 -15.77
CA TYR A 299 9.76 -28.18 -16.71
C TYR A 299 11.19 -27.75 -16.89
N LYS A 300 11.70 -27.99 -18.09
CA LYS A 300 13.03 -27.52 -18.43
C LYS A 300 12.97 -26.02 -18.74
N SER A 301 12.31 -25.26 -17.88
CA SER A 301 12.03 -23.84 -18.03
C SER A 301 11.63 -23.12 -16.74
N VAL A 302 11.90 -23.66 -15.55
CA VAL A 302 12.39 -22.74 -14.50
C VAL A 302 13.85 -22.47 -14.85
N LEU A 303 14.17 -21.19 -15.03
CA LEU A 303 15.55 -20.77 -15.21
C LEU A 303 16.27 -21.19 -13.91
N ASP A 304 17.21 -22.09 -14.06
CA ASP A 304 18.10 -22.66 -13.05
C ASP A 304 19.43 -22.71 -13.79
N VAL A 305 20.10 -21.56 -13.76
CA VAL A 305 21.20 -21.22 -14.67
C VAL A 305 22.40 -22.13 -14.41
N ASP A 306 22.62 -22.56 -13.17
CA ASP A 306 23.73 -23.41 -12.78
C ASP A 306 23.40 -24.89 -12.55
N ARG A 307 22.10 -25.23 -12.47
CA ARG A 307 21.54 -26.58 -12.42
C ARG A 307 21.81 -27.35 -11.14
N ASP A 308 21.71 -26.68 -10.01
CA ASP A 308 21.77 -27.34 -8.71
C ASP A 308 20.41 -27.89 -8.24
N GLY A 309 19.29 -27.34 -8.68
CA GLY A 309 17.95 -27.75 -8.29
C GLY A 309 17.18 -26.72 -7.44
N VAL A 310 17.78 -25.57 -7.15
CA VAL A 310 17.10 -24.34 -6.73
C VAL A 310 16.75 -23.53 -7.99
N VAL A 311 15.66 -22.77 -7.96
CA VAL A 311 15.21 -21.97 -9.13
C VAL A 311 15.78 -20.57 -9.02
N ASP A 312 16.15 -19.92 -10.12
CA ASP A 312 16.82 -18.60 -10.11
C ASP A 312 16.10 -17.52 -9.26
N SER A 313 14.76 -17.61 -9.11
CA SER A 313 13.98 -16.69 -8.28
C SER A 313 14.06 -16.95 -6.76
N GLN A 314 14.66 -18.07 -6.36
CA GLN A 314 14.84 -18.54 -4.98
C GLN A 314 16.32 -18.89 -4.72
N ASP A 315 17.19 -18.67 -5.69
CA ASP A 315 18.61 -18.99 -5.68
C ASP A 315 19.40 -17.68 -5.57
N GLU A 316 20.02 -17.44 -4.42
CA GLU A 316 20.88 -16.29 -4.14
C GLU A 316 22.16 -16.30 -4.99
N CYS A 317 22.51 -17.44 -5.61
CA CYS A 317 23.72 -17.67 -6.38
C CYS A 317 23.48 -18.28 -7.76
N ILE A 318 22.43 -17.86 -8.47
CA ILE A 318 22.01 -18.14 -9.87
C ILE A 318 23.07 -18.74 -10.85
N ASN A 319 24.36 -18.37 -10.76
CA ASN A 319 25.42 -18.83 -11.66
C ASN A 319 26.40 -19.86 -11.07
N ALA A 320 26.23 -20.28 -9.81
CA ALA A 320 27.15 -21.14 -9.10
C ALA A 320 26.36 -22.24 -8.37
N PRO A 321 26.49 -23.51 -8.79
CA PRO A 321 25.58 -24.54 -8.31
C PRO A 321 25.89 -24.93 -6.86
N GLU A 322 24.87 -24.92 -6.01
CA GLU A 322 24.85 -25.41 -4.63
C GLU A 322 25.60 -26.73 -4.46
N THR A 323 26.37 -26.79 -3.38
CA THR A 323 27.21 -27.92 -3.00
C THR A 323 26.52 -28.98 -2.14
N TYR A 324 25.28 -28.73 -1.67
CA TYR A 324 24.41 -29.62 -0.87
C TYR A 324 25.20 -30.34 0.22
N ASN A 325 25.65 -29.58 1.23
CA ASN A 325 26.54 -30.09 2.26
C ASN A 325 25.93 -30.08 3.68
N TYR A 326 24.62 -29.79 3.81
CA TYR A 326 23.83 -29.63 5.04
C TYR A 326 24.04 -28.29 5.76
N PHE A 327 24.59 -27.30 5.07
CA PHE A 327 24.82 -25.97 5.62
C PHE A 327 24.24 -24.97 4.62
N GLU A 328 23.21 -24.25 5.04
CA GLU A 328 22.53 -23.21 4.23
C GLU A 328 21.98 -23.65 2.85
N ASP A 329 21.91 -24.96 2.56
CA ASP A 329 21.39 -25.63 1.33
C ASP A 329 20.03 -25.16 0.72
N THR A 330 19.34 -24.19 1.33
CA THR A 330 18.09 -23.62 0.82
C THR A 330 18.27 -22.31 0.06
N ASP A 331 19.45 -21.69 0.12
CA ASP A 331 19.74 -20.41 -0.53
C ASP A 331 20.27 -20.54 -1.97
N GLY A 332 20.62 -21.75 -2.43
CA GLY A 332 21.13 -22.00 -3.80
C GLY A 332 22.61 -21.64 -3.98
N CYS A 333 23.31 -21.24 -2.90
CA CYS A 333 24.69 -20.81 -2.96
C CYS A 333 25.70 -21.93 -2.69
N PRO A 334 26.77 -22.07 -3.50
CA PRO A 334 27.81 -23.03 -3.21
C PRO A 334 28.59 -22.58 -1.99
N ASP A 335 28.27 -23.22 -0.89
CA ASP A 335 28.89 -23.03 0.38
C ASP A 335 30.27 -23.73 0.41
N PHE A 336 31.25 -23.00 -0.10
CA PHE A 336 32.63 -23.45 -0.04
C PHE A 336 33.17 -23.30 1.39
N VAL A 337 33.20 -24.41 2.13
CA VAL A 337 34.33 -24.68 3.03
C VAL A 337 35.60 -24.82 2.16
N GLY A 338 36.15 -23.67 1.78
CA GLY A 338 37.14 -23.52 0.72
C GLY A 338 38.31 -24.50 0.87
N GLU A 339 38.55 -25.31 -0.17
CA GLU A 339 39.72 -26.16 -0.19
C GLU A 339 41.00 -25.38 -0.53
N GLU A 340 42.00 -25.66 0.31
CA GLU A 340 43.44 -25.58 0.05
C GLU A 340 44.15 -24.23 0.29
N PHE A 341 43.92 -23.64 1.46
CA PHE A 341 45.08 -23.20 2.24
C PHE A 341 45.79 -24.46 2.74
N VAL A 342 47.04 -24.70 2.32
CA VAL A 342 47.90 -25.68 3.01
C VAL A 342 48.19 -25.09 4.39
N ILE A 343 47.33 -25.40 5.34
CA ILE A 343 47.58 -25.15 6.74
C ILE A 343 48.74 -26.08 7.12
N PRO A 344 49.86 -25.56 7.65
CA PRO A 344 51.00 -26.40 7.98
C PRO A 344 50.57 -27.46 8.99
N ASP A 345 50.81 -28.74 8.69
CA ASP A 345 50.67 -29.87 9.62
C ASP A 345 52.10 -30.39 9.85
N SER A 346 52.70 -29.96 10.97
CA SER A 346 54.12 -30.08 11.25
C SER A 346 54.54 -31.48 11.70
N ASP A 347 53.63 -32.31 12.18
CA ASP A 347 53.90 -33.70 12.58
C ASP A 347 53.17 -34.77 11.74
N ASN A 348 52.38 -34.32 10.77
CA ASN A 348 51.74 -35.10 9.73
C ASN A 348 50.68 -36.08 10.25
N ASP A 349 49.95 -35.69 11.28
CA ASP A 349 48.88 -36.49 11.87
C ASP A 349 47.49 -36.19 11.31
N THR A 350 47.37 -35.33 10.30
CA THR A 350 46.12 -34.91 9.62
C THR A 350 45.32 -33.83 10.32
N ILE A 351 45.76 -33.34 11.49
CA ILE A 351 45.27 -32.12 12.13
C ILE A 351 46.29 -31.02 11.87
N ASP A 352 45.84 -29.84 11.45
CA ASP A 352 46.77 -28.76 11.11
C ASP A 352 47.29 -28.01 12.33
N ASP A 353 48.48 -27.39 12.25
CA ASP A 353 49.17 -26.69 13.34
C ASP A 353 48.32 -25.60 14.02
N LEU A 354 47.27 -25.09 13.37
CA LEU A 354 46.37 -24.09 13.94
C LEU A 354 45.32 -24.74 14.84
N ASN A 355 44.84 -25.93 14.45
CA ASN A 355 43.83 -26.72 15.16
C ASN A 355 44.44 -27.83 16.06
N ASP A 356 45.74 -28.07 15.95
CA ASP A 356 46.50 -29.04 16.74
C ASP A 356 47.01 -28.39 18.04
N HIS A 357 46.57 -28.89 19.20
CA HIS A 357 47.06 -28.47 20.51
C HIS A 357 48.49 -28.93 20.82
N CYS A 358 48.99 -29.90 20.07
CA CYS A 358 50.34 -30.44 20.09
C CYS A 358 51.02 -30.48 18.70
N PRO A 359 51.27 -29.33 18.02
CA PRO A 359 51.74 -29.20 16.60
C PRO A 359 53.07 -29.86 16.19
N THR A 360 53.67 -30.70 17.02
CA THR A 360 54.97 -31.35 16.79
C THR A 360 55.00 -32.78 17.30
N GLN A 361 53.88 -33.29 17.81
CA GLN A 361 53.69 -34.63 18.32
C GLN A 361 52.43 -35.23 17.72
N ALA A 362 52.61 -36.05 16.68
CA ALA A 362 51.51 -36.69 15.99
C ALA A 362 50.54 -37.46 16.89
N GLU A 363 49.26 -37.18 16.71
CA GLU A 363 48.11 -37.86 17.28
C GLU A 363 48.12 -39.37 16.97
N ILE A 364 47.55 -40.14 17.89
CA ILE A 364 47.36 -41.57 17.79
C ILE A 364 45.85 -41.84 17.75
N PHE A 365 45.24 -41.75 16.56
CA PHE A 365 43.83 -42.10 16.33
C PHE A 365 43.41 -43.40 17.01
N ASN A 366 42.82 -43.27 18.19
CA ASN A 366 42.46 -44.38 19.07
C ASN A 366 41.02 -44.27 19.58
N ASN A 367 40.23 -43.40 18.96
CA ASN A 367 38.86 -43.00 19.27
C ASN A 367 38.74 -42.32 20.66
N VAL A 368 39.78 -41.63 21.10
CA VAL A 368 39.80 -40.87 22.36
C VAL A 368 40.45 -39.55 22.02
N TYR A 369 39.64 -38.50 21.94
CA TYR A 369 40.10 -37.12 21.66
C TYR A 369 40.94 -36.94 20.40
N ASP A 370 40.70 -37.81 19.42
CA ASP A 370 41.32 -37.81 18.09
C ASP A 370 41.16 -36.50 17.25
N HIS A 371 40.60 -35.41 17.81
CA HIS A 371 40.42 -34.11 17.16
C HIS A 371 41.32 -33.00 17.73
N ASP A 372 42.03 -33.21 18.85
CA ASP A 372 42.84 -32.17 19.49
C ASP A 372 44.32 -32.16 19.05
N GLY A 373 44.77 -33.13 18.26
CA GLY A 373 46.14 -33.26 17.76
C GLY A 373 47.18 -33.73 18.78
N CYS A 374 46.77 -34.08 20.00
CA CYS A 374 47.68 -34.42 21.09
C CYS A 374 47.69 -35.92 21.45
N PRO A 375 48.80 -36.66 21.27
CA PRO A 375 48.82 -38.12 21.30
C PRO A 375 48.22 -38.70 22.56
N ASP A 376 47.01 -39.21 22.39
CA ASP A 376 46.27 -39.76 23.50
C ASP A 376 46.69 -41.19 23.81
N SER A 377 46.79 -41.44 25.11
CA SER A 377 47.13 -42.76 25.60
C SER A 377 45.93 -43.32 26.35
N VAL A 378 45.56 -44.55 25.98
CA VAL A 378 44.52 -45.40 26.59
C VAL A 378 44.71 -45.70 28.11
N ASN A 379 45.56 -44.95 28.80
CA ASN A 379 45.80 -45.00 30.25
C ASN A 379 45.88 -43.60 30.89
N THR A 380 45.27 -42.59 30.29
CA THR A 380 45.02 -41.34 30.99
C THR A 380 43.99 -41.59 32.10
N PRO A 381 44.23 -41.11 33.33
CA PRO A 381 43.23 -41.18 34.39
C PRO A 381 42.05 -40.29 34.00
N ASP A 382 40.85 -40.85 33.98
CA ASP A 382 39.56 -40.18 33.88
C ASP A 382 38.80 -40.65 35.14
N ARG A 383 38.64 -39.75 36.11
CA ARG A 383 38.32 -40.14 37.50
C ARG A 383 36.82 -40.19 37.78
N ASP A 384 36.04 -39.37 37.10
CA ASP A 384 34.58 -39.25 37.09
C ASP A 384 33.92 -40.09 36.00
N HIS A 385 34.67 -40.53 34.98
CA HIS A 385 34.20 -41.40 33.91
C HIS A 385 33.09 -40.77 33.06
N ASP A 386 33.19 -39.49 32.76
CA ASP A 386 32.38 -38.87 31.70
C ASP A 386 32.94 -39.11 30.31
N GLY A 387 34.19 -39.58 30.19
CA GLY A 387 34.84 -39.83 28.91
C GLY A 387 35.96 -38.85 28.62
N LEU A 388 36.20 -37.88 29.51
CA LEU A 388 37.24 -36.88 29.41
C LEU A 388 38.43 -37.17 30.35
N PRO A 389 39.69 -37.27 29.85
CA PRO A 389 40.87 -37.43 30.69
C PRO A 389 41.06 -36.27 31.69
N ASP A 390 41.46 -36.59 32.94
CA ASP A 390 41.76 -35.63 34.03
C ASP A 390 42.71 -34.48 33.62
N SER A 391 43.46 -34.62 32.51
CA SER A 391 44.41 -33.63 31.99
C SER A 391 43.78 -32.55 31.12
N ILE A 392 42.65 -32.82 30.50
CA ILE A 392 41.93 -31.92 29.58
C ILE A 392 40.50 -31.65 30.06
N ASP A 393 39.99 -32.45 30.99
CA ASP A 393 38.78 -32.20 31.76
C ASP A 393 38.96 -31.00 32.71
N ALA A 394 38.10 -29.99 32.57
CA ALA A 394 38.09 -28.80 33.42
C ALA A 394 37.61 -29.10 34.86
N CYS A 395 36.85 -30.17 35.05
CA CYS A 395 36.38 -30.69 36.32
C CYS A 395 36.70 -32.18 36.54
N PRO A 396 37.99 -32.57 36.75
CA PRO A 396 38.50 -33.96 36.87
C PRO A 396 38.00 -34.84 38.02
N LEU A 397 36.93 -34.43 38.69
CA LEU A 397 36.28 -35.13 39.79
C LEU A 397 34.74 -35.13 39.67
N LEU A 398 34.15 -34.41 38.73
CA LEU A 398 32.73 -34.20 38.55
C LEU A 398 32.35 -34.57 37.13
N ARG A 399 31.51 -35.59 37.02
CA ARG A 399 31.10 -36.17 35.76
C ARG A 399 30.20 -35.22 34.97
N GLU A 400 30.56 -34.94 33.72
CA GLU A 400 29.70 -34.22 32.78
C GLU A 400 28.31 -34.86 32.62
N THR A 401 27.31 -34.01 32.46
CA THR A 401 25.89 -34.31 32.28
C THR A 401 25.43 -34.46 30.83
N TYR A 402 26.19 -33.98 29.84
CA TYR A 402 25.88 -34.05 28.39
C TYR A 402 24.46 -33.53 28.10
N ASN A 403 24.24 -32.23 28.29
CA ASN A 403 22.94 -31.57 28.23
C ASN A 403 22.81 -30.59 27.04
N HIS A 404 23.75 -30.64 26.09
CA HIS A 404 23.90 -29.74 24.93
C HIS A 404 24.38 -28.31 25.26
N ILE A 405 24.86 -28.06 26.47
CA ILE A 405 25.46 -26.79 26.86
C ILE A 405 26.90 -27.09 27.25
N GLN A 406 27.86 -26.60 26.46
CA GLN A 406 29.30 -26.71 26.78
C GLN A 406 29.83 -28.12 27.13
N ASP A 407 29.15 -29.17 26.66
CA ASP A 407 29.45 -30.61 26.81
C ASP A 407 30.90 -31.05 26.49
N ASP A 408 31.72 -30.18 25.90
CA ASP A 408 33.11 -30.44 25.51
C ASP A 408 34.16 -30.11 26.60
N ASP A 409 33.79 -29.43 27.69
CA ASP A 409 34.75 -28.96 28.72
C ASP A 409 34.94 -29.89 29.94
N GLY A 410 34.01 -30.83 30.16
CA GLY A 410 34.04 -31.80 31.26
C GLY A 410 33.51 -31.34 32.60
N CYS A 411 32.92 -30.15 32.66
CA CYS A 411 32.35 -29.59 33.86
C CYS A 411 30.83 -29.56 33.79
N PRO A 412 30.10 -30.35 34.61
CA PRO A 412 28.65 -30.29 34.57
C PRO A 412 28.17 -28.88 34.90
N GLU A 413 27.37 -28.29 34.00
CA GLU A 413 26.83 -26.94 34.10
C GLU A 413 25.64 -26.89 35.07
N GLU A 414 25.82 -27.46 36.27
CA GLU A 414 24.92 -27.23 37.38
C GLU A 414 25.37 -25.99 38.16
N ASP A 415 24.94 -24.85 37.63
CA ASP A 415 24.52 -23.62 38.30
C ASP A 415 25.03 -23.41 39.76
N LEU A 416 25.94 -22.44 39.89
CA LEU A 416 26.28 -21.81 41.17
C LEU A 416 25.40 -20.59 41.45
N GLY A 417 24.10 -20.82 41.55
CA GLY A 417 23.38 -20.61 42.79
C GLY A 417 22.87 -19.20 43.00
N LEU A 418 22.03 -18.75 42.09
CA LEU A 418 20.89 -17.86 42.39
C LEU A 418 19.65 -18.25 41.57
N GLY A 419 19.37 -19.55 41.35
CA GLY A 419 18.15 -20.01 40.66
C GLY A 419 17.60 -21.39 41.08
N PHE A 420 18.12 -22.00 42.15
CA PHE A 420 17.84 -23.42 42.49
C PHE A 420 16.92 -23.67 43.69
N LEU A 421 16.23 -22.66 44.19
CA LEU A 421 15.10 -22.96 45.06
C LEU A 421 13.93 -23.18 44.12
N ASP A 422 13.34 -24.36 44.13
CA ASP A 422 12.04 -24.72 43.55
C ASP A 422 11.38 -25.48 44.69
N PHE A 423 10.66 -24.75 45.53
CA PHE A 423 10.23 -25.22 46.84
C PHE A 423 9.01 -26.15 46.76
N ASP A 424 8.28 -26.13 45.66
CA ASP A 424 7.12 -26.98 45.37
C ASP A 424 7.36 -28.07 44.31
N ASP A 425 8.56 -28.14 43.73
CA ASP A 425 9.05 -29.17 42.78
C ASP A 425 8.26 -29.18 41.45
N ASP A 426 7.95 -28.01 40.89
CA ASP A 426 7.17 -27.87 39.65
C ASP A 426 7.99 -27.56 38.40
N ARG A 427 9.32 -27.47 38.55
CA ARG A 427 10.32 -27.20 37.50
C ARG A 427 10.41 -25.74 37.06
N VAL A 428 9.74 -24.82 37.76
CA VAL A 428 9.99 -23.38 37.70
C VAL A 428 10.79 -23.00 38.95
N SER A 429 11.77 -22.09 38.83
CA SER A 429 12.57 -21.70 40.01
C SER A 429 11.79 -20.72 40.88
N ASP A 430 11.87 -20.76 42.22
CA ASP A 430 11.33 -19.78 43.19
C ASP A 430 11.57 -18.29 42.82
N LEU A 431 12.56 -18.01 41.96
CA LEU A 431 12.86 -16.65 41.46
C LEU A 431 12.06 -16.27 40.22
N ASP A 432 11.74 -17.25 39.39
CA ASP A 432 10.95 -17.15 38.16
C ASP A 432 9.48 -17.61 38.37
N ASP A 433 9.21 -18.25 39.51
CA ASP A 433 7.94 -18.81 39.95
C ASP A 433 7.16 -17.76 40.77
N LYS A 434 5.97 -17.41 40.29
CA LYS A 434 5.07 -16.46 40.95
C LYS A 434 4.37 -17.07 42.17
N CYS A 435 4.32 -18.40 42.28
CA CYS A 435 3.79 -19.16 43.39
C CYS A 435 4.79 -20.18 43.99
N PRO A 436 5.91 -19.75 44.60
CA PRO A 436 7.01 -20.60 45.14
C PRO A 436 6.69 -21.59 46.27
N THR A 437 5.42 -21.90 46.51
CA THR A 437 4.98 -22.84 47.52
C THR A 437 3.82 -23.73 47.07
N GLN A 438 3.34 -23.56 45.85
CA GLN A 438 2.31 -24.38 45.24
C GLN A 438 2.75 -24.78 43.83
N PRO A 439 2.77 -26.08 43.51
CA PRO A 439 3.34 -26.52 42.24
C PRO A 439 2.40 -26.29 41.06
N GLU A 440 2.95 -25.81 39.95
CA GLU A 440 2.34 -25.67 38.63
C GLU A 440 1.57 -26.91 38.16
N THR A 441 0.51 -26.67 37.38
CA THR A 441 -0.30 -27.67 36.69
C THR A 441 -0.03 -27.65 35.18
N HIS A 442 1.02 -28.36 34.73
CA HIS A 442 1.34 -28.44 33.29
C HIS A 442 0.15 -28.92 32.42
N ASN A 443 -0.46 -28.00 31.68
CA ASN A 443 -1.61 -28.26 30.82
C ASN A 443 -1.60 -27.50 29.49
N GLY A 444 -0.57 -26.70 29.21
CA GLY A 444 -0.40 -25.93 27.98
C GLY A 444 -0.81 -24.46 28.07
N TYR A 445 -1.28 -24.00 29.22
CA TYR A 445 -1.69 -22.62 29.49
C TYR A 445 -0.81 -22.04 30.60
N LEU A 446 -0.14 -20.92 30.36
CA LEU A 446 0.75 -20.22 31.32
C LEU A 446 1.76 -21.09 32.10
N ASP A 447 2.10 -22.29 31.61
CA ASP A 447 3.00 -23.29 32.20
C ASP A 447 4.42 -22.78 32.60
N ALA A 448 4.77 -21.53 32.24
CA ALA A 448 6.05 -20.90 32.52
C ALA A 448 6.05 -20.01 33.78
N ASP A 449 4.90 -19.80 34.45
CA ASP A 449 4.79 -18.83 35.55
C ASP A 449 4.80 -19.41 36.97
N GLY A 450 4.81 -20.74 37.09
CA GLY A 450 5.03 -21.50 38.33
C GLY A 450 3.81 -21.54 39.27
N CYS A 451 2.66 -21.01 38.84
CA CYS A 451 1.45 -21.00 39.62
C CYS A 451 0.48 -22.10 39.19
N PRO A 452 0.03 -23.02 40.08
CA PRO A 452 -0.98 -23.98 39.71
C PRO A 452 -2.19 -23.28 39.11
N ASP A 453 -2.46 -23.64 37.85
CA ASP A 453 -3.73 -23.42 37.17
C ASP A 453 -4.82 -24.15 37.95
N SER A 454 -5.23 -23.52 39.03
CA SER A 454 -6.04 -24.12 40.08
C SER A 454 -7.48 -24.14 39.63
N LEU A 455 -7.80 -25.04 38.69
CA LEU A 455 -9.12 -25.24 38.10
C LEU A 455 -9.77 -23.91 37.81
N LEU A 456 -9.41 -23.34 36.65
CA LEU A 456 -10.09 -22.23 35.97
C LEU A 456 -11.50 -22.07 36.53
N ALA A 457 -11.61 -21.24 37.57
CA ALA A 457 -12.90 -20.74 37.97
C ALA A 457 -13.22 -19.84 36.80
N ASP A 458 -14.14 -20.30 36.01
CA ASP A 458 -14.71 -19.60 34.89
C ASP A 458 -16.15 -19.41 35.36
N GLY A 459 -16.34 -18.29 36.04
CA GLY A 459 -17.47 -17.99 36.90
C GLY A 459 -18.79 -17.91 36.13
N ASP A 460 -18.70 -17.66 34.84
CA ASP A 460 -19.78 -17.54 33.87
C ASP A 460 -19.71 -18.54 32.70
N ALA A 461 -18.62 -19.31 32.61
CA ALA A 461 -18.43 -20.43 31.70
C ALA A 461 -18.26 -20.04 30.22
N ASP A 462 -17.60 -18.92 29.94
CA ASP A 462 -17.34 -18.43 28.58
C ASP A 462 -16.05 -18.95 27.93
N GLY A 463 -15.22 -19.67 28.69
CA GLY A 463 -13.95 -20.22 28.23
C GLY A 463 -12.73 -19.40 28.64
N ILE A 464 -12.93 -18.24 29.27
CA ILE A 464 -11.88 -17.35 29.76
C ILE A 464 -11.79 -17.50 31.30
N PRO A 465 -10.59 -17.77 31.86
CA PRO A 465 -10.40 -17.88 33.30
C PRO A 465 -10.75 -16.60 34.08
N ASP A 466 -11.44 -16.69 35.23
CA ASP A 466 -11.71 -15.57 36.19
C ASP A 466 -10.46 -14.73 36.53
N THR A 467 -9.25 -15.30 36.35
CA THR A 467 -7.96 -14.65 36.63
C THR A 467 -7.49 -13.70 35.53
N ILE A 468 -7.91 -13.92 34.29
CA ILE A 468 -7.60 -13.07 33.12
C ILE A 468 -8.86 -12.45 32.50
N ASP A 469 -10.04 -12.91 32.89
CA ASP A 469 -11.35 -12.36 32.58
C ASP A 469 -11.57 -11.04 33.35
N GLN A 470 -11.83 -9.95 32.63
CA GLN A 470 -12.16 -8.64 33.17
C GLN A 470 -13.58 -8.55 33.74
N CYS A 471 -14.46 -9.46 33.32
CA CYS A 471 -15.83 -9.64 33.79
C CYS A 471 -16.12 -11.08 34.32
N PRO A 472 -15.48 -11.55 35.42
CA PRO A 472 -15.54 -12.95 35.98
C PRO A 472 -16.90 -13.56 36.39
N THR A 473 -18.00 -12.95 36.00
CA THR A 473 -19.37 -13.31 36.37
C THR A 473 -20.37 -13.07 35.25
N THR A 474 -19.94 -12.54 34.10
CA THR A 474 -20.76 -12.27 32.92
C THR A 474 -20.04 -12.80 31.68
N ALA A 475 -20.59 -13.86 31.10
CA ALA A 475 -19.97 -14.57 29.97
C ALA A 475 -19.81 -13.67 28.74
N GLU A 476 -18.63 -13.74 28.13
CA GLU A 476 -18.27 -13.21 26.82
C GLU A 476 -19.24 -13.63 25.70
N VAL A 477 -19.36 -12.78 24.68
CA VAL A 477 -20.03 -13.05 23.41
C VAL A 477 -18.98 -13.15 22.31
N TRP A 478 -18.51 -14.37 22.02
CA TRP A 478 -17.60 -14.67 20.92
C TRP A 478 -18.10 -14.13 19.58
N ASN A 479 -17.57 -12.97 19.17
CA ASN A 479 -17.98 -12.23 17.97
C ASN A 479 -16.79 -11.69 17.15
N GLN A 480 -15.56 -12.13 17.48
CA GLN A 480 -14.27 -11.71 16.89
C GLN A 480 -13.79 -10.31 17.26
N PHE A 481 -14.51 -9.60 18.12
CA PHE A 481 -14.09 -8.32 18.68
C PHE A 481 -13.70 -8.54 20.15
N PHE A 482 -12.50 -8.10 20.55
CA PHE A 482 -11.97 -8.20 21.93
C PHE A 482 -12.23 -9.50 22.72
N ASP A 483 -12.48 -10.63 22.05
CA ASP A 483 -12.81 -11.98 22.55
C ASP A 483 -11.80 -12.57 23.56
N SER A 484 -10.71 -11.86 23.87
CA SER A 484 -9.66 -12.30 24.80
C SER A 484 -9.74 -11.62 26.17
N ASP A 485 -10.66 -10.68 26.38
CA ASP A 485 -10.76 -9.88 27.61
C ASP A 485 -11.81 -10.38 28.62
N GLY A 486 -12.76 -11.23 28.19
CA GLY A 486 -13.76 -11.90 29.03
C GLY A 486 -15.00 -11.05 29.36
N CYS A 487 -15.09 -9.84 28.83
CA CYS A 487 -16.23 -8.97 29.03
C CYS A 487 -17.17 -8.96 27.81
N PRO A 488 -18.45 -9.36 27.95
CA PRO A 488 -19.38 -9.32 26.83
C PRO A 488 -19.43 -7.94 26.22
N ASP A 489 -19.01 -7.87 24.96
CA ASP A 489 -19.16 -6.70 24.12
C ASP A 489 -20.64 -6.42 23.94
N ALA A 490 -21.12 -5.54 24.80
CA ALA A 490 -22.53 -5.23 24.86
C ALA A 490 -22.92 -4.50 23.58
N PRO A 491 -24.04 -4.86 22.92
CA PRO A 491 -24.53 -4.13 21.77
C PRO A 491 -24.95 -2.74 22.24
N GLY A 492 -24.16 -1.73 21.90
CA GLY A 492 -24.44 -0.37 22.35
C GLY A 492 -23.34 0.65 22.25
N GLU A 493 -22.09 0.25 22.00
CA GLU A 493 -21.10 1.20 21.52
C GLU A 493 -21.38 1.47 20.03
N PRO A 494 -21.44 2.74 19.62
CA PRO A 494 -21.60 3.07 18.21
C PRO A 494 -20.33 2.62 17.46
N ASP A 495 -20.59 1.93 16.38
CA ASP A 495 -19.67 1.56 15.31
C ASP A 495 -20.40 2.12 14.08
N THR A 496 -19.97 3.30 13.66
CA THR A 496 -20.72 4.19 12.79
C THR A 496 -20.59 3.79 11.32
N ASP A 497 -19.51 3.11 10.93
CA ASP A 497 -19.27 2.58 9.57
C ASP A 497 -19.38 1.06 9.44
N PHE A 498 -19.57 0.34 10.55
CA PHE A 498 -19.82 -1.09 10.61
C PHE A 498 -18.67 -1.94 10.06
N ASP A 499 -17.43 -1.54 10.34
CA ASP A 499 -16.24 -2.32 10.05
C ASP A 499 -15.91 -3.38 11.13
N GLY A 500 -16.53 -3.27 12.31
CA GLY A 500 -16.33 -4.17 13.44
C GLY A 500 -15.45 -3.61 14.54
N ILE A 501 -14.90 -2.40 14.39
CA ILE A 501 -14.17 -1.63 15.40
C ILE A 501 -15.11 -0.54 15.94
N ILE A 502 -15.14 -0.35 17.26
CA ILE A 502 -16.06 0.64 17.86
C ILE A 502 -15.52 2.06 17.70
N ASP A 503 -16.37 3.07 17.51
CA ASP A 503 -16.01 4.50 17.30
C ASP A 503 -15.01 5.06 18.33
N SER A 504 -14.90 4.46 19.51
CA SER A 504 -13.98 4.90 20.58
C SER A 504 -12.58 4.31 20.50
N MET A 505 -12.38 3.30 19.66
CA MET A 505 -11.14 2.59 19.38
C MET A 505 -10.74 2.66 17.91
N ASP A 506 -11.66 3.10 17.06
CA ASP A 506 -11.48 3.40 15.65
C ASP A 506 -10.85 4.79 15.46
N GLU A 507 -9.71 4.86 14.75
CA GLU A 507 -9.06 6.11 14.36
C GLU A 507 -9.81 6.83 13.23
N CYS A 508 -10.61 6.09 12.46
CA CYS A 508 -11.48 6.57 11.39
C CYS A 508 -12.96 6.16 11.58
N PRO A 509 -13.68 6.64 12.63
CA PRO A 509 -15.04 6.20 13.03
C PRO A 509 -16.17 6.34 12.00
N THR A 510 -15.90 6.77 10.77
CA THR A 510 -16.91 6.93 9.72
C THR A 510 -16.49 6.29 8.40
N GLU A 511 -15.28 5.79 8.31
CA GLU A 511 -14.68 5.21 7.11
C GLU A 511 -14.32 3.77 7.40
N ARG A 512 -15.06 2.86 6.78
CA ARG A 512 -14.97 1.43 7.06
C ARG A 512 -13.56 0.88 6.80
N GLU A 513 -12.94 0.22 7.79
CA GLU A 513 -11.70 -0.54 7.62
C GLU A 513 -11.78 -1.55 6.45
N ARG A 514 -10.66 -1.65 5.72
CA ARG A 514 -10.41 -2.66 4.70
C ARG A 514 -9.30 -3.60 5.19
N PHE A 515 -9.72 -4.67 5.89
CA PHE A 515 -8.87 -5.80 6.26
C PHE A 515 -8.02 -6.31 5.08
N ASN A 516 -6.76 -5.90 5.03
CA ASN A 516 -5.81 -6.17 3.94
C ASN A 516 -4.44 -6.67 4.48
N SER A 517 -4.35 -6.98 5.78
CA SER A 517 -3.15 -7.40 6.51
C SER A 517 -2.09 -6.33 6.75
N TYR A 518 -2.44 -5.06 6.54
CA TYR A 518 -1.62 -3.90 6.86
C TYR A 518 -2.45 -2.98 7.74
N GLN A 519 -2.01 -2.78 8.99
CA GLN A 519 -2.62 -1.88 9.98
C GLN A 519 -4.13 -2.06 10.30
N ASP A 520 -4.76 -3.16 9.86
CA ASP A 520 -6.12 -3.65 10.16
C ASP A 520 -6.69 -3.52 11.60
N GLU A 521 -5.91 -3.09 12.60
CA GLU A 521 -6.36 -2.86 13.97
C GLU A 521 -6.67 -1.40 14.31
N ASP A 522 -6.37 -0.43 13.44
CA ASP A 522 -6.58 1.01 13.70
C ASP A 522 -7.94 1.55 13.23
N GLY A 523 -8.65 0.84 12.36
CA GLY A 523 -9.99 1.22 11.88
C GLY A 523 -9.98 2.14 10.67
N CYS A 524 -8.80 2.47 10.13
CA CYS A 524 -8.67 3.32 8.96
C CYS A 524 -8.39 2.51 7.69
N PRO A 525 -9.16 2.69 6.59
CA PRO A 525 -8.95 1.95 5.36
C PRO A 525 -7.53 2.11 4.80
N ASP A 526 -6.74 1.07 5.00
CA ASP A 526 -5.37 1.04 4.55
C ASP A 526 -5.28 0.76 3.04
N PHE A 527 -4.25 1.34 2.43
CA PHE A 527 -3.82 1.00 1.09
C PHE A 527 -2.40 0.44 1.18
N GLU A 528 -2.15 -0.71 0.55
CA GLU A 528 -0.77 -1.14 0.30
C GLU A 528 -0.05 0.03 -0.41
N PRO A 529 1.12 0.49 0.08
CA PRO A 529 1.83 1.56 -0.58
C PRO A 529 2.27 1.06 -1.95
N PHE A 530 1.50 1.41 -2.98
CA PHE A 530 1.99 1.50 -4.34
C PHE A 530 3.03 2.62 -4.33
N ILE A 531 4.26 2.30 -3.97
CA ILE A 531 5.39 3.16 -4.31
C ILE A 531 5.53 3.03 -5.82
N ILE A 532 4.95 3.98 -6.54
CA ILE A 532 5.32 4.22 -7.94
C ILE A 532 6.69 4.91 -7.88
N ASP A 533 7.72 4.14 -7.59
CA ASP A 533 9.08 4.62 -7.66
C ASP A 533 9.47 4.56 -9.14
N TYR A 534 9.67 5.74 -9.74
CA TYR A 534 10.04 5.84 -11.14
C TYR A 534 11.48 5.40 -11.27
N ASP A 535 11.76 4.46 -12.15
CA ASP A 535 13.12 4.09 -12.58
C ASP A 535 13.35 4.79 -13.92
N THR A 536 14.09 5.90 -13.90
CA THR A 536 14.19 6.82 -15.05
C THR A 536 15.18 6.36 -16.10
N ASP A 537 16.13 5.51 -15.75
CA ASP A 537 17.10 4.94 -16.69
C ASP A 537 16.89 3.45 -17.00
N PHE A 538 15.90 2.84 -16.35
CA PHE A 538 15.39 1.49 -16.57
C PHE A 538 16.42 0.41 -16.25
N ASP A 539 17.26 0.62 -15.25
CA ASP A 539 18.21 -0.38 -14.78
C ASP A 539 17.64 -1.34 -13.73
N GLY A 540 16.44 -1.08 -13.20
CA GLY A 540 15.76 -1.90 -12.21
C GLY A 540 15.96 -1.44 -10.76
N ILE A 541 16.71 -0.36 -10.54
CA ILE A 541 16.87 0.31 -9.25
C ILE A 541 16.06 1.61 -9.33
N PRO A 542 14.98 1.74 -8.56
CA PRO A 542 14.13 2.90 -8.74
C PRO A 542 14.72 4.16 -8.09
N ASN A 543 14.38 5.33 -8.64
CA ASN A 543 15.06 6.60 -8.41
C ASN A 543 15.25 6.97 -6.94
N SER A 544 14.36 6.53 -6.04
CA SER A 544 14.46 6.86 -4.62
C SER A 544 15.63 6.16 -3.90
N ILE A 545 16.15 5.08 -4.48
CA ILE A 545 17.27 4.28 -3.97
C ILE A 545 18.46 4.18 -4.95
N ASP A 546 18.36 4.84 -6.10
CA ASP A 546 19.40 4.95 -7.13
C ASP A 546 20.29 6.20 -6.90
N ASP A 547 21.61 6.02 -6.73
CA ASP A 547 22.56 7.13 -6.58
C ASP A 547 22.88 7.82 -7.94
N CYS A 548 22.56 7.17 -9.06
CA CYS A 548 22.68 7.67 -10.43
C CYS A 548 21.38 7.52 -11.28
N PRO A 549 20.25 8.17 -10.91
CA PRO A 549 18.89 7.98 -11.50
C PRO A 549 18.70 8.21 -13.01
N LEU A 550 19.74 8.55 -13.76
CA LEU A 550 19.69 8.86 -15.20
C LEU A 550 20.71 8.05 -16.00
N VAL A 551 21.50 7.19 -15.36
CA VAL A 551 22.60 6.45 -15.97
C VAL A 551 22.51 4.98 -15.55
N PRO A 552 22.03 4.10 -16.46
CA PRO A 552 21.62 2.76 -16.07
C PRO A 552 22.79 1.89 -15.66
N GLU A 553 22.67 1.27 -14.49
CA GLU A 553 23.61 0.35 -13.88
C GLU A 553 24.02 -0.78 -14.84
N ASN A 554 25.27 -1.20 -14.72
CA ASN A 554 25.87 -2.19 -15.58
C ASN A 554 26.19 -3.51 -14.88
N TYR A 555 25.37 -3.97 -13.93
CA TYR A 555 25.38 -5.30 -13.28
C TYR A 555 26.67 -6.13 -13.51
N ASN A 556 27.78 -5.65 -12.95
CA ASN A 556 29.12 -6.19 -13.22
C ASN A 556 29.74 -6.91 -12.01
N GLY A 557 28.99 -7.03 -10.92
CA GLY A 557 29.36 -7.65 -9.65
C GLY A 557 30.18 -6.74 -8.74
N TYR A 558 30.08 -5.42 -8.89
CA TYR A 558 30.78 -4.43 -8.08
C TYR A 558 29.86 -3.21 -7.91
N GLN A 559 29.40 -3.03 -6.67
CA GLN A 559 28.40 -2.03 -6.22
C GLN A 559 27.12 -1.93 -7.07
N ASP A 560 26.70 -3.02 -7.70
CA ASP A 560 25.46 -3.13 -8.50
C ASP A 560 24.14 -2.78 -7.77
N GLU A 561 24.18 -2.31 -6.51
CA GLU A 561 23.02 -1.87 -5.71
C GLU A 561 22.92 -0.33 -5.61
N ASP A 562 23.95 0.40 -6.07
CA ASP A 562 23.98 1.87 -5.98
C ASP A 562 23.41 2.57 -7.23
N GLY A 563 23.02 1.82 -8.26
CA GLY A 563 22.47 2.35 -9.51
C GLY A 563 23.51 3.07 -10.40
N CYS A 564 24.79 3.05 -10.03
CA CYS A 564 25.85 3.79 -10.72
C CYS A 564 26.82 2.87 -11.48
N THR A 565 26.84 2.99 -12.81
CA THR A 565 27.67 2.13 -13.68
C THR A 565 29.12 1.98 -13.20
N ASP A 566 29.52 0.76 -12.90
CA ASP A 566 30.75 0.50 -12.18
C ASP A 566 31.83 -0.19 -13.04
N THR A 567 33.10 -0.10 -12.63
CA THR A 567 34.22 -0.74 -13.38
C THR A 567 35.26 -1.42 -12.47
N ARG A 568 35.42 -2.74 -12.64
CA ARG A 568 36.39 -3.55 -11.89
C ARG A 568 37.83 -3.52 -12.47
N LEU A 569 38.80 -3.42 -11.56
CA LEU A 569 40.27 -3.40 -11.75
C LEU A 569 40.93 -4.66 -12.38
N ASP A 570 40.20 -5.52 -13.11
CA ASP A 570 40.67 -6.77 -13.75
C ASP A 570 40.89 -6.67 -15.27
N GLY A 571 40.95 -5.45 -15.83
CA GLY A 571 41.48 -5.26 -17.18
C GLY A 571 40.61 -5.80 -18.33
N SER A 572 39.28 -5.83 -18.14
CA SER A 572 38.38 -5.64 -19.26
C SER A 572 38.43 -4.16 -19.65
N THR A 573 38.98 -3.85 -20.82
CA THR A 573 39.23 -2.46 -21.23
C THR A 573 37.93 -1.79 -21.65
N VAL A 574 37.37 -0.95 -20.78
CA VAL A 574 36.61 0.22 -21.24
C VAL A 574 37.56 1.09 -22.08
N PRO A 575 37.14 1.54 -23.27
CA PRO A 575 37.98 2.41 -24.11
C PRO A 575 38.33 3.70 -23.37
N ASP A 576 39.62 3.99 -23.21
CA ASP A 576 40.19 5.28 -22.83
C ASP A 576 41.21 5.60 -23.93
N SER A 577 40.75 6.35 -24.92
CA SER A 577 41.38 6.51 -26.22
C SER A 577 42.57 7.46 -26.19
N ASP A 578 42.69 8.32 -25.18
CA ASP A 578 43.82 9.24 -25.02
C ASP A 578 44.68 9.02 -23.75
N GLY A 579 44.22 8.17 -22.84
CA GLY A 579 44.98 7.60 -21.75
C GLY A 579 45.17 8.56 -20.58
N ASP A 580 44.25 9.49 -20.36
CA ASP A 580 44.28 10.43 -19.24
C ASP A 580 43.69 9.86 -17.94
N GLY A 581 43.00 8.71 -18.01
CA GLY A 581 42.38 8.04 -16.88
C GLY A 581 40.87 8.30 -16.75
N ILE A 582 40.27 9.06 -17.66
CA ILE A 582 38.83 9.20 -17.86
C ILE A 582 38.46 8.34 -19.07
N ILE A 583 37.35 7.61 -18.97
CA ILE A 583 36.93 6.62 -19.97
C ILE A 583 36.12 7.29 -21.08
N ASP A 584 36.23 6.81 -22.33
CA ASP A 584 35.72 7.46 -23.55
C ASP A 584 34.23 7.84 -23.51
N TYR A 585 33.42 7.18 -22.68
CA TYR A 585 32.00 7.51 -22.53
C TYR A 585 31.75 8.67 -21.55
N ALA A 586 32.62 8.83 -20.54
CA ALA A 586 32.59 9.91 -19.55
C ALA A 586 33.51 11.08 -19.94
N ASP A 587 34.36 10.88 -20.95
CA ASP A 587 35.27 11.88 -21.49
C ASP A 587 34.57 12.75 -22.56
N LEU A 588 34.41 14.05 -22.30
CA LEU A 588 33.84 14.99 -23.27
C LEU A 588 34.78 15.25 -24.46
N CYS A 589 36.06 14.91 -24.31
CA CYS A 589 37.10 14.97 -25.31
C CYS A 589 37.87 13.63 -25.47
N PRO A 590 37.24 12.54 -25.95
CA PRO A 590 37.79 11.15 -26.01
C PRO A 590 39.09 10.93 -26.82
N THR A 591 39.71 11.98 -27.32
CA THR A 591 40.93 11.91 -28.16
C THR A 591 41.97 12.93 -27.74
N ARG A 592 41.74 13.68 -26.67
CA ARG A 592 42.60 14.74 -26.17
C ARG A 592 42.66 14.68 -24.65
N ALA A 593 43.72 14.05 -24.16
CA ALA A 593 43.99 13.92 -22.74
C ALA A 593 43.83 15.21 -21.93
N GLU A 594 43.10 15.08 -20.84
CA GLU A 594 42.81 16.07 -19.80
C GLU A 594 44.09 16.65 -19.17
N THR A 595 43.99 17.91 -18.73
CA THR A 595 45.03 18.65 -18.02
C THR A 595 44.65 18.85 -16.56
N PHE A 596 44.82 17.81 -15.74
CA PHE A 596 44.67 17.86 -14.27
C PHE A 596 45.35 19.07 -13.63
N ASN A 597 44.58 20.14 -13.43
CA ASN A 597 45.05 21.45 -12.97
C ASN A 597 44.22 22.00 -11.81
N GLY A 598 43.19 21.26 -11.37
CA GLY A 598 42.30 21.58 -10.26
C GLY A 598 41.00 22.24 -10.71
N VAL A 599 40.68 22.24 -12.01
CA VAL A 599 39.46 22.84 -12.57
C VAL A 599 38.90 21.86 -13.58
N LEU A 600 37.65 21.45 -13.39
CA LEU A 600 36.95 20.53 -14.28
C LEU A 600 37.74 19.24 -14.59
N ASP A 601 38.60 18.79 -13.67
CA ASP A 601 39.52 17.64 -13.82
C ASP A 601 38.81 16.28 -14.11
N PHE A 602 37.48 16.25 -14.18
CA PHE A 602 36.66 15.06 -14.44
C PHE A 602 35.87 15.13 -15.76
N ASP A 603 35.94 16.23 -16.51
CA ASP A 603 35.20 16.38 -17.78
C ASP A 603 35.93 15.77 -19.00
N GLY A 604 37.19 15.35 -18.83
CA GLY A 604 38.02 14.76 -19.89
C GLY A 604 38.56 15.75 -20.92
N CYS A 605 38.20 17.04 -20.82
CA CYS A 605 38.49 18.04 -21.83
C CYS A 605 39.59 19.05 -21.45
N PRO A 606 40.79 19.00 -22.07
CA PRO A 606 41.93 19.77 -21.62
C PRO A 606 41.64 21.26 -21.63
N ASP A 607 41.65 21.78 -20.43
CA ASP A 607 41.25 23.10 -20.07
C ASP A 607 42.48 24.01 -19.88
N HIS A 608 42.24 25.31 -20.08
CA HIS A 608 43.28 26.34 -20.10
C HIS A 608 42.87 27.54 -19.24
N TYR A 609 42.12 27.27 -18.17
CA TYR A 609 41.64 28.29 -17.27
C TYR A 609 42.78 28.85 -16.41
N ASN A 610 42.69 30.13 -16.09
CA ASN A 610 43.71 30.78 -15.28
C ASN A 610 43.34 30.70 -13.80
N VAL A 611 43.68 29.58 -13.17
CA VAL A 611 43.43 29.22 -11.75
C VAL A 611 43.94 30.20 -10.68
N THR A 612 44.53 31.33 -11.07
CA THR A 612 45.01 32.36 -10.14
C THR A 612 44.06 33.55 -10.02
N ARG A 613 42.90 33.49 -10.68
CA ARG A 613 42.00 34.61 -10.84
C ARG A 613 40.59 34.24 -10.36
N ASP A 614 40.34 34.67 -9.13
CA ASP A 614 39.10 34.55 -8.36
C ASP A 614 38.99 35.90 -7.65
N ARG A 615 37.99 36.72 -8.03
CA ARG A 615 37.94 38.15 -7.71
C ARG A 615 37.22 38.46 -6.41
N ASP A 616 36.27 37.64 -6.03
CA ASP A 616 35.42 37.68 -4.84
C ASP A 616 35.87 36.71 -3.75
N PHE A 617 36.76 35.77 -4.07
CA PHE A 617 37.41 34.85 -3.14
C PHE A 617 36.47 33.83 -2.50
N ASP A 618 35.44 33.40 -3.21
CA ASP A 618 34.53 32.35 -2.76
C ASP A 618 35.02 30.92 -3.08
N GLY A 619 36.01 30.79 -3.95
CA GLY A 619 36.62 29.52 -4.32
C GLY A 619 36.25 29.04 -5.73
N VAL A 620 35.34 29.72 -6.43
CA VAL A 620 35.06 29.53 -7.85
C VAL A 620 35.93 30.50 -8.65
N ILE A 621 36.52 30.06 -9.78
CA ILE A 621 37.41 30.94 -10.55
C ILE A 621 36.63 31.78 -11.55
N ASP A 622 37.09 33.03 -11.78
CA ASP A 622 36.47 34.04 -12.66
C ASP A 622 36.00 33.54 -14.04
N ASP A 623 36.66 32.51 -14.58
CA ASP A 623 36.44 32.01 -15.94
C ASP A 623 35.28 30.98 -15.99
N ILE A 624 34.88 30.39 -14.85
CA ILE A 624 33.74 29.43 -14.73
C ILE A 624 32.63 29.94 -13.79
N ASP A 625 32.94 30.96 -12.98
CA ASP A 625 32.02 31.67 -12.10
C ASP A 625 31.00 32.51 -12.90
N GLN A 626 29.71 32.33 -12.65
CA GLN A 626 28.60 33.08 -13.26
C GLN A 626 28.46 34.49 -12.66
N CYS A 627 28.94 34.69 -11.43
CA CYS A 627 28.98 35.95 -10.71
C CYS A 627 30.39 36.37 -10.25
N PRO A 628 31.39 36.61 -11.15
CA PRO A 628 32.82 36.86 -10.83
C PRO A 628 33.20 38.13 -10.06
N LEU A 629 32.24 38.77 -9.41
CA LEU A 629 32.42 39.95 -8.57
C LEU A 629 31.65 39.86 -7.25
N VAL A 630 30.86 38.80 -7.04
CA VAL A 630 29.95 38.64 -5.91
C VAL A 630 30.17 37.24 -5.35
N ALA A 631 30.74 37.18 -4.15
CA ALA A 631 31.04 35.92 -3.49
C ALA A 631 29.77 35.08 -3.25
N GLU A 632 29.88 33.80 -3.60
CA GLU A 632 28.94 32.74 -3.24
C GLU A 632 28.61 32.72 -1.74
N VAL A 633 27.36 32.37 -1.43
CA VAL A 633 26.87 32.07 -0.10
C VAL A 633 26.46 30.60 -0.05
N TYR A 634 27.43 29.74 0.28
CA TYR A 634 27.26 28.29 0.41
C TYR A 634 26.02 27.91 1.24
N ASN A 635 24.93 27.55 0.58
CA ASN A 635 23.61 27.32 1.16
C ASN A 635 23.01 25.95 0.73
N ARG A 636 23.77 25.12 0.01
CA ARG A 636 23.41 23.80 -0.54
C ARG A 636 22.46 23.85 -1.73
N TYR A 637 22.19 25.01 -2.29
CA TYR A 637 21.41 25.18 -3.51
C TYR A 637 22.31 25.88 -4.53
N GLN A 638 22.54 25.23 -5.67
CA GLN A 638 23.31 25.75 -6.81
C GLN A 638 24.73 26.32 -6.53
N ASP A 639 25.30 26.06 -5.34
CA ASP A 639 26.65 26.45 -4.86
C ASP A 639 27.86 26.27 -5.82
N ALA A 640 27.70 25.57 -6.94
CA ALA A 640 28.75 25.30 -7.92
C ALA A 640 28.87 26.37 -9.02
N ASP A 641 27.88 27.24 -9.20
CA ASP A 641 27.86 28.24 -10.27
C ASP A 641 28.58 29.56 -9.90
N GLY A 642 28.87 29.77 -8.62
CA GLY A 642 29.56 30.95 -8.07
C GLY A 642 28.65 32.16 -7.85
N CYS A 643 27.33 32.02 -8.00
CA CYS A 643 26.36 33.09 -7.77
C CYS A 643 25.58 32.90 -6.46
N PRO A 644 25.54 33.90 -5.55
CA PRO A 644 24.82 33.75 -4.29
C PRO A 644 23.34 33.47 -4.51
N ASP A 645 22.96 32.24 -4.20
CA ASP A 645 21.61 31.79 -4.36
C ASP A 645 20.70 32.21 -3.20
N VAL A 646 19.43 32.39 -3.52
CA VAL A 646 18.34 32.56 -2.56
C VAL A 646 17.37 31.41 -2.75
N ILE A 647 17.23 30.58 -1.73
CA ILE A 647 16.22 29.53 -1.70
C ILE A 647 14.86 30.23 -1.67
N HIS A 648 14.15 30.24 -2.80
CA HIS A 648 12.74 30.58 -2.83
C HIS A 648 11.96 29.28 -2.58
N GLU A 649 11.31 29.22 -1.42
CA GLU A 649 10.43 28.13 -0.99
C GLU A 649 9.30 27.94 -2.01
N SER A 650 9.22 26.78 -2.66
CA SER A 650 8.01 26.35 -3.39
C SER A 650 8.02 24.84 -3.70
N LEU A 651 8.37 24.04 -2.70
CA LEU A 651 8.00 22.63 -2.58
C LEU A 651 7.67 22.40 -1.11
N VAL A 652 6.72 23.19 -0.61
CA VAL A 652 6.22 23.05 0.75
C VAL A 652 4.88 22.33 0.65
N VAL A 653 4.78 21.24 1.40
CA VAL A 653 3.58 20.40 1.49
C VAL A 653 2.65 21.08 2.48
N ASP A 654 1.40 21.26 2.06
CA ASP A 654 0.25 21.74 2.83
C ASP A 654 -0.78 20.61 2.72
N SER A 655 -0.77 19.72 3.71
CA SER A 655 -1.43 18.41 3.67
C SER A 655 -2.95 18.51 3.83
N ASP A 656 -3.49 19.60 4.39
CA ASP A 656 -4.93 19.82 4.55
C ASP A 656 -5.50 21.01 3.75
N ASN A 657 -4.63 21.71 3.01
CA ASN A 657 -4.93 22.81 2.11
C ASN A 657 -5.59 24.03 2.79
N ASP A 658 -5.25 24.30 4.05
CA ASP A 658 -5.72 25.50 4.75
C ASP A 658 -4.89 26.76 4.44
N GLY A 659 -3.77 26.60 3.72
CA GLY A 659 -2.86 27.67 3.32
C GLY A 659 -1.71 27.94 4.30
N ILE A 660 -1.53 27.10 5.31
CA ILE A 660 -0.38 27.06 6.23
C ILE A 660 0.43 25.81 5.91
N ASP A 661 1.75 25.98 5.77
CA ASP A 661 2.65 24.88 5.42
C ASP A 661 2.82 23.87 6.59
N ASP A 662 2.86 22.56 6.33
CA ASP A 662 2.97 21.48 7.35
C ASP A 662 4.10 21.67 8.38
N ARG A 663 5.17 22.40 8.00
CA ARG A 663 6.31 22.71 8.87
C ARG A 663 5.98 23.79 9.90
N ASP A 664 5.14 24.73 9.51
CA ASP A 664 4.71 25.90 10.25
C ASP A 664 3.29 25.74 10.82
N ASP A 665 2.62 24.63 10.46
CA ASP A 665 1.33 24.13 10.94
C ASP A 665 1.48 23.20 12.16
N LEU A 666 0.74 23.47 13.24
CA LEU A 666 0.70 22.65 14.46
C LEU A 666 -0.30 21.48 14.35
N CYS A 667 -1.24 21.53 13.42
CA CYS A 667 -2.20 20.50 13.09
C CYS A 667 -2.22 20.18 11.57
N PRO A 668 -1.14 19.61 10.99
CA PRO A 668 -0.94 19.45 9.53
C PRO A 668 -1.96 18.62 8.76
N LEU A 669 -3.01 18.10 9.40
CA LEU A 669 -4.03 17.25 8.80
C LEU A 669 -5.45 17.77 9.11
N GLN A 670 -5.57 18.92 9.78
CA GLN A 670 -6.85 19.50 10.16
C GLN A 670 -6.91 20.98 9.80
N PRO A 671 -7.73 21.35 8.81
CA PRO A 671 -7.66 22.68 8.25
C PRO A 671 -8.09 23.74 9.26
N GLU A 672 -7.27 24.78 9.38
CA GLU A 672 -7.53 25.98 10.17
C GLU A 672 -8.86 26.62 9.81
N ILE A 673 -9.54 27.13 10.84
CA ILE A 673 -10.77 27.89 10.70
C ILE A 673 -10.46 29.35 10.97
N TYR A 674 -10.11 30.08 9.91
CA TYR A 674 -9.88 31.54 9.94
C TYR A 674 -11.05 32.30 10.60
N ASN A 675 -10.93 32.53 11.91
CA ASN A 675 -11.97 33.10 12.76
C ASN A 675 -11.49 34.33 13.54
N GLY A 676 -10.23 34.72 13.38
CA GLY A 676 -9.60 35.89 14.00
C GLY A 676 -8.87 35.58 15.31
N PHE A 677 -8.72 34.31 15.66
CA PHE A 677 -8.03 33.81 16.86
C PHE A 677 -7.06 32.73 16.40
N GLU A 678 -5.80 32.84 16.84
CA GLU A 678 -4.62 32.03 16.48
C GLU A 678 -4.51 31.48 15.03
N ASP A 679 -5.16 32.11 14.04
CA ASP A 679 -5.22 31.78 12.59
C ASP A 679 -3.87 31.63 11.81
N THR A 680 -2.74 31.55 12.50
CA THR A 680 -1.40 31.33 11.92
C THR A 680 -0.73 30.07 12.43
N ASP A 681 -1.40 29.32 13.30
CA ASP A 681 -0.84 28.14 13.94
C ASP A 681 -1.34 26.82 13.34
N GLY A 682 -2.30 26.89 12.40
CA GLY A 682 -2.76 25.77 11.59
C GLY A 682 -3.73 24.84 12.31
N CYS A 683 -4.22 25.21 13.50
CA CYS A 683 -5.09 24.38 14.30
C CYS A 683 -6.51 24.97 14.44
N PRO A 684 -7.58 24.19 14.22
CA PRO A 684 -8.94 24.70 14.31
C PRO A 684 -9.30 25.21 15.72
N ASP A 685 -9.38 26.52 15.85
CA ASP A 685 -9.63 27.19 17.11
C ASP A 685 -11.11 27.21 17.53
N THR A 686 -11.39 26.90 18.81
CA THR A 686 -12.75 26.96 19.38
C THR A 686 -12.97 28.25 20.18
N ASP A 687 -13.92 29.09 19.73
CA ASP A 687 -14.31 30.43 20.24
C ASP A 687 -14.38 30.54 21.79
N GLU A 688 -13.25 30.78 22.46
CA GLU A 688 -13.19 31.29 23.83
C GLU A 688 -12.80 32.78 23.82
N ARG A 689 -13.74 33.66 23.43
CA ARG A 689 -13.59 35.12 23.66
C ARG A 689 -13.24 35.41 25.12
N LEU A 690 -11.98 35.80 25.34
CA LEU A 690 -11.49 36.25 26.64
C LEU A 690 -12.30 37.47 27.13
N PRO A 691 -12.56 37.60 28.45
CA PRO A 691 -13.34 38.71 28.97
C PRO A 691 -12.68 40.07 28.67
N ASP A 692 -13.43 40.96 28.02
CA ASP A 692 -13.08 42.35 27.74
C ASP A 692 -14.20 43.24 28.33
N ALA A 693 -13.94 43.83 29.50
CA ALA A 693 -14.96 44.47 30.32
C ALA A 693 -15.41 45.84 29.81
N ASP A 694 -14.61 46.54 29.02
CA ASP A 694 -14.96 47.84 28.43
C ASP A 694 -15.09 47.83 26.90
N GLY A 695 -14.79 46.71 26.27
CA GLY A 695 -15.12 46.38 24.89
C GLY A 695 -14.26 47.13 23.89
N ASP A 696 -13.02 47.41 24.25
CA ASP A 696 -12.09 48.20 23.42
C ASP A 696 -11.19 47.35 22.52
N GLY A 697 -11.28 46.02 22.63
CA GLY A 697 -10.52 45.06 21.84
C GLY A 697 -9.26 44.52 22.54
N VAL A 698 -8.94 44.98 23.76
CA VAL A 698 -7.85 44.45 24.58
C VAL A 698 -8.45 43.61 25.72
N PRO A 699 -8.15 42.30 25.84
CA PRO A 699 -8.71 41.48 26.92
C PRO A 699 -8.30 41.97 28.33
N ASP A 700 -9.18 41.83 29.33
CA ASP A 700 -9.01 42.30 30.73
C ASP A 700 -7.67 41.90 31.38
N VAL A 701 -7.08 40.80 30.90
CA VAL A 701 -5.81 40.23 31.40
C VAL A 701 -4.58 40.93 30.83
N LEU A 702 -4.71 41.56 29.66
CA LEU A 702 -3.68 42.34 28.96
C LEU A 702 -3.93 43.85 29.06
N ASP A 703 -5.17 44.25 29.37
CA ASP A 703 -5.58 45.64 29.54
C ASP A 703 -5.08 46.23 30.87
N LEU A 704 -4.34 47.33 30.77
CA LEU A 704 -3.79 48.06 31.91
C LEU A 704 -4.83 48.99 32.56
N CYS A 705 -5.92 49.29 31.85
CA CYS A 705 -7.10 50.03 32.27
C CYS A 705 -8.47 49.33 32.00
N PRO A 706 -8.77 48.11 32.55
CA PRO A 706 -9.97 47.24 32.30
C PRO A 706 -11.39 47.78 32.55
N SER A 707 -11.60 49.08 32.40
CA SER A 707 -12.83 49.80 32.74
C SER A 707 -12.93 51.14 32.01
N HIS A 708 -11.94 51.50 31.20
CA HIS A 708 -11.82 52.71 30.43
C HIS A 708 -11.30 52.36 29.04
N ASN A 709 -12.23 52.31 28.10
CA ASN A 709 -11.94 52.00 26.71
C ASN A 709 -10.79 52.82 26.11
N GLU A 710 -9.89 52.13 25.42
CA GLU A 710 -8.83 52.68 24.60
C GLU A 710 -9.38 53.62 23.52
N VAL A 711 -8.56 54.60 23.15
CA VAL A 711 -8.76 55.48 22.00
C VAL A 711 -7.69 55.16 20.97
N TRP A 712 -7.95 54.20 20.10
CA TRP A 712 -7.11 53.84 18.95
C TRP A 712 -6.67 55.06 18.14
N ASN A 713 -5.48 55.58 18.42
CA ASN A 713 -4.94 56.79 17.82
C ASN A 713 -3.48 56.65 17.35
N ARG A 714 -3.05 55.39 17.18
CA ARG A 714 -1.72 54.93 16.77
C ARG A 714 -0.62 55.31 17.74
N TYR A 715 -0.95 55.52 19.01
CA TYR A 715 0.00 55.85 20.06
C TYR A 715 -0.34 55.09 21.33
N LEU A 716 0.46 54.05 21.58
CA LEU A 716 0.33 53.13 22.73
C LEU A 716 -0.97 52.30 22.77
N ASP A 717 -1.70 52.21 21.66
CA ASP A 717 -2.98 51.48 21.48
C ASP A 717 -3.04 49.99 21.90
N LEU A 718 -1.94 49.37 22.36
CA LEU A 718 -1.91 47.97 22.81
C LEU A 718 -1.90 47.83 24.35
N ASP A 719 -1.93 48.92 25.10
CA ASP A 719 -1.94 48.88 26.57
C ASP A 719 -3.35 49.02 27.19
N GLY A 720 -4.39 49.21 26.38
CA GLY A 720 -5.79 49.31 26.80
C GLY A 720 -6.11 50.58 27.60
N CYS A 721 -5.20 51.57 27.65
CA CYS A 721 -5.40 52.82 28.37
C CYS A 721 -5.51 54.04 27.43
N PRO A 722 -6.60 54.83 27.51
CA PRO A 722 -6.82 55.95 26.60
C PRO A 722 -5.70 57.00 26.65
N ASP A 723 -4.94 57.07 25.56
CA ASP A 723 -3.79 57.97 25.41
C ASP A 723 -4.03 59.10 24.38
N GLU A 724 -3.15 60.11 24.31
CA GLU A 724 -3.22 61.20 23.32
C GLU A 724 -1.90 61.32 22.54
N VAL A 725 -1.96 61.28 21.20
CA VAL A 725 -0.82 61.44 20.29
C VAL A 725 -0.02 62.74 20.57
N PRO A 726 1.32 62.66 20.77
CA PRO A 726 2.16 63.84 20.85
C PRO A 726 2.20 64.57 19.49
N ASN A 727 1.71 65.81 19.49
CA ASN A 727 1.53 66.64 18.29
C ASN A 727 2.87 66.94 17.59
N ILE A 728 3.22 66.16 16.55
CA ILE A 728 4.35 66.41 15.65
C ILE A 728 3.76 66.76 14.27
N ALA A 729 3.72 68.05 13.96
CA ALA A 729 3.33 68.53 12.64
C ALA A 729 4.43 68.21 11.61
N HIS A 730 4.13 67.36 10.62
CA HIS A 730 4.94 67.21 9.42
C HIS A 730 4.67 68.40 8.48
N PRO A 731 5.68 69.21 8.15
CA PRO A 731 5.44 70.56 7.61
C PRO A 731 5.10 70.65 6.12
N ASN A 732 4.78 69.55 5.41
CA ASN A 732 4.44 69.59 3.98
C ASN A 732 3.78 68.27 3.51
N ASP A 733 2.55 68.07 3.97
CA ASP A 733 1.63 66.98 3.61
C ASP A 733 0.33 67.70 3.20
N THR A 734 -0.04 67.63 1.92
CA THR A 734 -1.01 68.53 1.29
C THR A 734 -2.44 68.00 1.33
N ASP A 735 -2.63 66.69 1.42
CA ASP A 735 -3.91 65.99 1.55
C ASP A 735 -4.13 65.35 2.94
N ASP A 736 -3.18 65.57 3.86
CA ASP A 736 -3.21 65.19 5.28
C ASP A 736 -3.42 63.68 5.45
N ASP A 737 -2.80 62.86 4.61
CA ASP A 737 -2.87 61.40 4.65
C ASP A 737 -1.78 60.75 5.53
N GLY A 738 -0.78 61.53 5.94
CA GLY A 738 0.32 61.10 6.79
C GLY A 738 1.66 60.95 6.05
N LEU A 739 1.68 61.07 4.73
CA LEU A 739 2.88 61.06 3.89
C LEU A 739 3.26 62.49 3.46
N PRO A 740 4.53 62.91 3.65
CA PRO A 740 4.99 64.18 3.10
C PRO A 740 4.97 64.19 1.56
N ASP A 741 4.57 65.31 0.94
CA ASP A 741 4.43 65.51 -0.52
C ASP A 741 5.65 65.06 -1.37
N ASN A 742 6.82 64.91 -0.76
CA ASN A 742 8.07 64.56 -1.43
C ASN A 742 8.35 63.04 -1.49
N ILE A 743 7.54 62.24 -0.82
CA ILE A 743 7.56 60.78 -0.89
C ILE A 743 6.21 60.19 -1.33
N ASP A 744 5.16 61.01 -1.29
CA ASP A 744 3.81 60.71 -1.78
C ASP A 744 3.75 60.78 -3.32
N MET A 745 3.24 59.73 -3.97
CA MET A 745 3.05 59.66 -5.43
C MET A 745 1.79 60.39 -5.92
N CYS A 746 0.82 60.62 -5.04
CA CYS A 746 -0.35 61.45 -5.28
C CYS A 746 -0.50 62.58 -4.24
N PRO A 747 0.39 63.60 -4.23
CA PRO A 747 0.48 64.68 -3.22
C PRO A 747 -0.74 65.61 -3.04
N THR A 748 -1.87 65.29 -3.62
CA THR A 748 -3.10 66.07 -3.53
C THR A 748 -4.35 65.21 -3.33
N GLU A 749 -4.20 63.89 -3.39
CA GLU A 749 -5.30 62.94 -3.23
C GLU A 749 -4.96 61.99 -2.09
N LYS A 750 -5.71 62.13 -1.01
CA LYS A 750 -5.51 61.39 0.22
C LYS A 750 -5.59 59.87 -0.02
N GLU A 751 -4.57 59.15 0.41
CA GLU A 751 -4.56 57.69 0.47
C GLU A 751 -5.83 57.09 1.11
N VAL A 752 -6.28 55.97 0.56
CA VAL A 752 -7.38 55.15 1.05
C VAL A 752 -6.85 53.79 1.49
N TRP A 753 -6.40 53.74 2.76
CA TRP A 753 -5.93 52.54 3.44
C TRP A 753 -6.89 51.35 3.31
N ASN A 754 -6.62 50.48 2.34
CA ASN A 754 -7.45 49.34 1.98
C ASN A 754 -6.64 48.03 1.81
N LYS A 755 -5.38 48.04 2.28
CA LYS A 755 -4.39 46.95 2.20
C LYS A 755 -3.87 46.66 0.79
N TYR A 756 -4.17 47.50 -0.20
CA TYR A 756 -3.68 47.37 -1.56
C TYR A 756 -2.91 48.64 -1.94
N GLU A 757 -1.60 48.50 -2.12
CA GLU A 757 -0.65 49.58 -2.48
C GLU A 757 -0.58 50.81 -1.53
N ASP A 758 -1.17 50.74 -0.32
CA ASP A 758 -1.21 51.74 0.78
C ASP A 758 0.12 52.48 1.18
N ALA A 759 1.28 52.10 0.64
CA ALA A 759 2.58 52.69 0.98
C ALA A 759 2.98 53.85 0.06
N ASP A 760 2.20 54.10 -0.98
CA ASP A 760 2.59 54.90 -2.12
C ASP A 760 1.97 56.31 -2.14
N GLY A 761 0.91 56.51 -1.34
CA GLY A 761 0.21 57.79 -1.11
C GLY A 761 -0.90 58.05 -2.13
N CYS A 762 -1.25 57.09 -2.98
CA CYS A 762 -2.29 57.19 -3.98
C CYS A 762 -3.55 56.41 -3.59
N PRO A 763 -4.76 56.99 -3.74
CA PRO A 763 -5.99 56.29 -3.45
C PRO A 763 -6.21 55.13 -4.44
N ASP A 764 -5.92 53.91 -3.98
CA ASP A 764 -6.09 52.71 -4.77
C ASP A 764 -7.40 51.99 -4.48
N ILE A 765 -7.77 51.06 -5.35
CA ILE A 765 -8.97 50.22 -5.21
C ILE A 765 -8.55 48.78 -5.45
N VAL A 766 -8.84 47.92 -4.47
CA VAL A 766 -8.60 46.47 -4.56
C VAL A 766 -9.28 45.89 -5.81
N PRO A 767 -8.59 45.10 -6.66
CA PRO A 767 -9.13 44.60 -7.92
C PRO A 767 -10.51 43.93 -7.81
N GLU A 768 -10.74 43.16 -6.74
CA GLU A 768 -12.03 42.48 -6.50
C GLU A 768 -13.21 43.43 -6.22
N GLN A 769 -12.97 44.60 -5.61
CA GLN A 769 -14.03 45.58 -5.34
C GLN A 769 -14.49 46.32 -6.60
N SER A 770 -13.74 46.20 -7.70
CA SER A 770 -14.15 46.71 -9.01
C SER A 770 -15.29 45.89 -9.63
N ARG A 771 -15.52 44.66 -9.16
CA ARG A 771 -16.50 43.71 -9.71
C ARG A 771 -17.94 43.93 -9.22
N TYR A 772 -18.15 44.69 -8.14
CA TYR A 772 -19.47 45.00 -7.58
C TYR A 772 -19.98 46.39 -7.96
N LYS A 773 -19.98 46.69 -9.25
CA LYS A 773 -20.70 47.85 -9.78
C LYS A 773 -22.20 47.45 -9.85
N HIS A 774 -23.03 48.10 -9.05
CA HIS A 774 -24.42 47.68 -8.80
C HIS A 774 -25.27 47.69 -10.09
N ASP A 775 -25.84 46.55 -10.45
CA ASP A 775 -26.91 46.30 -11.44
C ASP A 775 -28.05 45.62 -10.65
N LEU A 776 -29.17 46.34 -10.43
CA LEU A 776 -30.19 45.93 -9.46
C LEU A 776 -31.28 45.03 -10.03
N ASP A 777 -31.52 45.07 -11.33
CA ASP A 777 -32.52 44.28 -12.06
C ASP A 777 -31.90 43.23 -12.97
N LEU A 778 -30.58 43.14 -13.00
CA LEU A 778 -29.77 42.06 -13.58
C LEU A 778 -29.94 41.95 -15.10
N ASP A 779 -30.17 43.07 -15.77
CA ASP A 779 -30.24 43.12 -17.22
C ASP A 779 -28.88 43.28 -17.89
N GLY A 780 -27.80 43.46 -17.11
CA GLY A 780 -26.43 43.61 -17.60
C GLY A 780 -26.01 45.07 -17.82
N ILE A 781 -26.88 46.05 -17.54
CA ILE A 781 -26.58 47.47 -17.58
C ILE A 781 -26.47 48.00 -16.14
N LEU A 782 -25.34 48.64 -15.84
CA LEU A 782 -25.05 49.10 -14.49
C LEU A 782 -25.98 50.25 -14.07
N ASN A 783 -26.45 50.28 -12.82
CA ASN A 783 -27.39 51.29 -12.29
C ASN A 783 -26.96 52.76 -12.50
N SER A 784 -25.67 53.02 -12.72
CA SER A 784 -25.15 54.37 -13.02
C SER A 784 -25.34 54.81 -14.46
N GLU A 785 -25.54 53.85 -15.36
CA GLU A 785 -25.69 54.00 -16.82
C GLU A 785 -27.10 53.58 -17.29
N ASP A 786 -27.83 52.87 -16.45
CA ASP A 786 -29.22 52.48 -16.61
C ASP A 786 -30.21 53.61 -16.24
N SER A 787 -31.17 53.86 -17.15
CA SER A 787 -32.21 54.88 -17.03
C SER A 787 -33.41 54.43 -16.17
N CYS A 788 -33.59 53.13 -15.93
CA CYS A 788 -34.54 52.57 -14.97
C CYS A 788 -33.97 51.34 -14.22
N PRO A 789 -33.10 51.58 -13.21
CA PRO A 789 -32.37 50.60 -12.36
C PRO A 789 -33.17 49.58 -11.53
N LEU A 790 -34.42 49.31 -11.87
CA LEU A 790 -35.35 48.42 -11.15
C LEU A 790 -36.27 47.65 -12.12
N GLU A 791 -36.17 47.90 -13.43
CA GLU A 791 -37.00 47.29 -14.47
C GLU A 791 -36.10 46.86 -15.63
N ALA A 792 -35.76 45.57 -15.67
CA ALA A 792 -34.89 44.99 -16.68
C ALA A 792 -35.33 45.29 -18.13
N GLU A 793 -34.36 45.66 -18.96
CA GLU A 793 -34.45 45.80 -20.42
C GLU A 793 -35.03 44.53 -21.09
N ASP A 794 -35.84 44.71 -22.13
CA ASP A 794 -36.51 43.60 -22.82
C ASP A 794 -35.84 43.18 -24.14
N TYR A 795 -34.74 43.85 -24.50
CA TYR A 795 -33.84 43.53 -25.62
C TYR A 795 -34.58 43.31 -26.94
N ASP A 796 -35.58 44.15 -27.23
CA ASP A 796 -36.46 44.01 -28.39
C ASP A 796 -35.86 44.59 -29.70
N GLY A 797 -34.66 45.18 -29.62
CA GLY A 797 -33.93 45.78 -30.73
C GLY A 797 -34.19 47.28 -30.89
N VAL A 798 -34.88 47.91 -29.94
CA VAL A 798 -35.17 49.33 -29.89
C VAL A 798 -34.58 49.86 -28.58
N GLU A 799 -33.75 50.89 -28.69
CA GLU A 799 -33.12 51.61 -27.56
C GLU A 799 -32.47 50.77 -26.43
N ASP A 800 -32.16 49.48 -26.67
CA ASP A 800 -31.57 48.47 -25.74
C ASP A 800 -30.27 48.84 -24.98
N ALA A 801 -29.75 50.06 -25.14
CA ALA A 801 -28.56 50.56 -24.48
C ALA A 801 -28.87 51.53 -23.34
N ASP A 802 -30.16 51.84 -23.08
CA ASP A 802 -30.56 52.75 -22.00
C ASP A 802 -31.08 52.04 -20.74
N GLY A 803 -31.19 50.72 -20.76
CA GLY A 803 -31.53 49.88 -19.59
C GLY A 803 -33.02 49.88 -19.27
N CYS A 804 -33.88 50.21 -20.25
CA CYS A 804 -35.31 50.33 -20.03
C CYS A 804 -36.18 49.63 -21.05
N PRO A 805 -37.15 48.81 -20.59
CA PRO A 805 -38.04 48.09 -21.49
C PRO A 805 -38.87 49.06 -22.34
N ASP A 806 -38.81 48.85 -23.65
CA ASP A 806 -39.42 49.72 -24.64
C ASP A 806 -40.91 49.36 -24.92
N PRO A 807 -41.78 50.35 -25.23
CA PRO A 807 -43.25 50.15 -25.26
C PRO A 807 -43.91 49.65 -26.56
#